data_AF-A0AAD5H634-F1
#
_entry.id   AF-A0AAD5H634-F1
#
_cell.length_a   1.000
_cell.length_b   1.000
_cell.length_c   1.000
_cell.angle_alpha   90.00
_cell.angle_beta   90.00
_cell.angle_gamma   90.00
#
_symmetry.space_group_name_H-M   'P 1'
#
loop_
_entity.id
_entity.type
_entity.pdbx_description
1 polymer ?
#
loop_
_entity_poly.entity_id
_entity_poly.type
_entity_poly.pdbx_seq_one_letter_code
_entity_poly.pdbx_strand_id
1 'polypeptide(L)'
;MAPRQKAALVWALAAALLHLAHPCSATSAPAATPPAILVVGSLNLDIIVHVDRLPAQDETIMSAKPTADMAVGGKGANQAVAAARLAAGTRPVRFVTRFGNDSHAAMMEAELVRNGVDVSGSGRAAMPSGQGLVLLQPGGAATSIVLWGANTAFAKESAADLAHLMVGTGAVLLQREVPEHVNEAVAAAAAAAGVPILLDVGGEDRPLSPSLLKLLDYICPNESELARLTGLPTDTEEQAALEAGAVVDATAAGDAFRAAFAVALVEGRPLQECLRFASSAGGIAVSRMGAVPSLPRRHETERLAFGSSGDSSSSSSSPADGPEAEAAAASTAAAAGGSGTCSASGKGGGLPLVECPYQFASRLNSMQARRDLAGRADGSNDVLGWIKRQARVRGLSLVDLNHPQHTTAVGLTPKKLSAALSSAGLAAGAVCLRFPAEEYALGAFSNPDPAVRAKAVQLSVEGCRWAAQLGARDLILWTQFDGYDYAFQADYLAAWQRTVQALRQLADACPPGIRVSLEPKPTDESTRWAIVPSTAAALLLAKDVDRPNFGLTLDMGHMLLAGENPAQSVALVGAAGKLFGLQLNDAHVRLGAEDGLAFASVSGSYALELVHWLQRLSPDIHIFFDTFPKKEDPVREAEHNIRTFKRLWAKAARLAAAGLDGFAATHDAMGALELLAAHEQAAADAAAAAAAAASGAAARTAANVTATA
;
A
#
# COMPACT_ATOMS: atom_id res chain seq x y z
N MET A 1 28.91 24.40 36.55
CA MET A 1 28.51 25.65 35.88
C MET A 1 27.25 25.37 35.08
N ALA A 2 26.24 26.22 35.24
CA ALA A 2 24.84 26.01 34.87
C ALA A 2 24.58 26.12 33.34
N PRO A 3 23.42 25.64 32.84
CA PRO A 3 23.16 25.39 31.42
C PRO A 3 22.79 26.68 30.69
N ARG A 4 23.59 27.06 29.68
CA ARG A 4 23.14 28.02 28.65
C ARG A 4 22.46 27.24 27.53
N GLN A 5 21.21 27.60 27.28
CA GLN A 5 20.36 27.16 26.19
C GLN A 5 21.13 27.20 24.86
N LYS A 6 21.44 26.04 24.27
CA LYS A 6 21.91 25.93 22.88
C LYS A 6 20.69 25.98 21.96
N ALA A 7 20.16 27.17 21.73
CA ALA A 7 19.20 27.46 20.65
C ALA A 7 19.95 27.96 19.39
N ALA A 8 21.08 27.34 19.06
CA ALA A 8 21.93 27.73 17.95
C ALA A 8 22.43 26.46 17.26
N LEU A 9 21.65 25.95 16.30
CA LEU A 9 22.16 24.96 15.35
C LEU A 9 21.54 25.17 13.97
N VAL A 10 21.70 26.39 13.47
CA VAL A 10 21.79 26.67 12.05
C VAL A 10 23.08 27.47 11.93
N TRP A 11 23.89 27.24 10.91
CA TRP A 11 25.10 27.99 10.52
C TRP A 11 26.48 27.34 10.80
N ALA A 12 27.06 26.82 9.72
CA ALA A 12 28.50 26.78 9.46
C ALA A 12 28.85 26.92 7.96
N LEU A 13 27.94 27.40 7.09
CA LEU A 13 28.09 27.27 5.62
C LEU A 13 28.12 28.57 4.81
N ALA A 14 28.25 29.73 5.44
CA ALA A 14 28.44 30.99 4.71
C ALA A 14 29.86 31.56 4.74
N ALA A 15 30.82 30.90 5.41
CA ALA A 15 32.18 31.43 5.55
C ALA A 15 33.29 30.63 4.83
N ALA A 16 32.96 29.59 4.04
CA ALA A 16 33.97 28.85 3.28
C ALA A 16 33.52 28.41 1.87
N LEU A 17 32.67 29.20 1.19
CA LEU A 17 32.54 29.10 -0.26
C LEU A 17 33.77 29.77 -0.88
N LEU A 18 34.89 29.05 -0.94
CA LEU A 18 36.06 29.45 -1.73
C LEU A 18 35.66 29.47 -3.19
N HIS A 19 35.38 30.66 -3.72
CA HIS A 19 35.19 30.89 -5.16
C HIS A 19 36.53 30.58 -5.87
N LEU A 20 36.66 29.40 -6.45
CA LEU A 20 37.65 29.14 -7.50
C LEU A 20 37.10 29.77 -8.78
N ALA A 21 37.61 30.95 -9.12
CA ALA A 21 37.08 31.76 -10.21
C ALA A 21 37.23 31.08 -11.57
N HIS A 22 36.11 30.70 -12.19
CA HIS A 22 35.93 30.72 -13.64
C HIS A 22 34.65 31.50 -13.98
N PRO A 23 34.72 32.57 -14.79
CA PRO A 23 33.56 33.37 -15.13
C PRO A 23 32.64 32.59 -16.09
N CYS A 24 31.54 32.05 -15.58
CA CYS A 24 30.51 31.44 -16.43
C CYS A 24 29.65 32.57 -17.03
N SER A 25 29.81 32.78 -18.34
CA SER A 25 29.06 33.74 -19.14
C SER A 25 27.58 33.35 -19.19
N ALA A 26 26.75 34.09 -18.45
CA ALA A 26 25.31 34.02 -18.58
C ALA A 26 24.85 34.65 -19.90
N THR A 27 24.56 33.82 -20.91
CA THR A 27 23.51 34.07 -21.91
C THR A 27 23.28 32.81 -22.72
N SER A 28 22.15 32.12 -22.52
CA SER A 28 21.51 31.35 -23.59
C SER A 28 19.99 31.34 -23.42
N ALA A 29 19.29 31.35 -24.55
CA ALA A 29 17.85 31.43 -24.70
C ALA A 29 17.10 30.33 -23.89
N PRO A 30 15.81 30.53 -23.54
CA PRO A 30 15.08 29.57 -22.73
C PRO A 30 14.99 28.22 -23.44
N ALA A 31 15.65 27.20 -22.88
CA ALA A 31 15.44 25.82 -23.30
C ALA A 31 13.96 25.46 -23.07
N ALA A 32 13.37 24.70 -23.98
CA ALA A 32 11.95 24.29 -23.95
C ALA A 32 11.57 23.45 -22.72
N THR A 33 12.54 23.09 -21.86
CA THR A 33 12.36 22.37 -20.61
C THR A 33 13.31 22.96 -19.56
N PRO A 34 12.83 23.28 -18.34
CA PRO A 34 13.67 23.84 -17.28
C PRO A 34 14.79 22.86 -16.89
N PRO A 35 16.03 23.34 -16.67
CA PRO A 35 17.18 22.50 -16.41
C PRO A 35 17.02 21.67 -15.12
N ALA A 36 17.43 20.40 -15.19
CA ALA A 36 17.32 19.43 -14.12
C ALA A 36 18.36 19.65 -13.01
N ILE A 37 18.06 19.19 -11.80
CA ILE A 37 19.07 18.99 -10.75
C ILE A 37 19.44 17.51 -10.75
N LEU A 38 20.72 17.20 -10.93
CA LEU A 38 21.23 15.83 -10.86
C LEU A 38 21.86 15.61 -9.48
N VAL A 39 21.42 14.57 -8.79
CA VAL A 39 22.03 14.11 -7.54
C VAL A 39 22.65 12.74 -7.80
N VAL A 40 23.91 12.55 -7.39
CA VAL A 40 24.58 11.24 -7.44
C VAL A 40 25.04 10.90 -6.03
N GLY A 41 24.58 9.78 -5.48
CA GLY A 41 24.98 9.45 -4.13
C GLY A 41 24.29 8.28 -3.46
N SER A 42 24.50 8.22 -2.15
CA SER A 42 24.08 7.14 -1.28
C SER A 42 22.57 7.07 -1.07
N LEU A 43 22.10 5.84 -0.89
CA LEU A 43 20.76 5.49 -0.45
C LEU A 43 20.87 4.49 0.70
N ASN A 44 20.29 4.83 1.85
CA ASN A 44 20.33 4.01 3.05
C ASN A 44 18.93 3.77 3.62
N LEU A 45 18.75 2.62 4.28
CA LEU A 45 17.74 2.46 5.31
C LEU A 45 18.35 2.91 6.65
N ASP A 46 17.86 4.00 7.20
CA ASP A 46 18.32 4.52 8.49
C ASP A 46 17.54 3.84 9.63
N ILE A 47 18.28 3.19 10.52
CA ILE A 47 17.84 2.62 11.79
C ILE A 47 18.18 3.64 12.88
N ILE A 48 17.16 4.27 13.43
CA ILE A 48 17.28 5.38 14.37
C ILE A 48 17.04 4.86 15.79
N VAL A 49 18.10 4.85 16.59
CA VAL A 49 18.08 4.44 17.99
C VAL A 49 18.13 5.68 18.88
N HIS A 50 17.08 5.88 19.67
CA HIS A 50 17.00 6.99 20.62
C HIS A 50 17.79 6.63 21.87
N VAL A 51 18.73 7.48 22.28
CA VAL A 51 19.60 7.29 23.45
C VAL A 51 19.70 8.57 24.27
N ASP A 52 19.70 8.51 25.60
CA ASP A 52 19.84 9.73 26.42
C ASP A 52 21.23 10.38 26.26
N ARG A 53 22.24 9.55 26.01
CA ARG A 53 23.62 9.95 25.71
C ARG A 53 24.33 8.86 24.92
N LEU A 54 25.46 9.18 24.30
CA LEU A 54 26.34 8.17 23.71
C LEU A 54 26.94 7.26 24.81
N PRO A 55 27.08 5.95 24.56
CA PRO A 55 27.76 5.05 25.48
C PRO A 55 29.26 5.38 25.53
N ALA A 56 29.86 5.26 26.70
CA ALA A 56 31.31 5.24 26.83
C ALA A 56 31.90 3.93 26.29
N GLN A 57 33.22 3.89 26.09
CA GLN A 57 33.90 2.65 25.77
C GLN A 57 33.63 1.60 26.85
N ASP A 58 33.34 0.38 26.43
CA ASP A 58 33.01 -0.78 27.29
C ASP A 58 31.73 -0.63 28.12
N GLU A 59 30.85 0.31 27.78
CA GLU A 59 29.58 0.54 28.46
C GLU A 59 28.38 0.00 27.65
N THR A 60 27.37 -0.52 28.36
CA THR A 60 26.06 -0.85 27.78
C THR A 60 25.00 0.09 28.36
N ILE A 61 24.25 0.75 27.49
CA ILE A 61 23.11 1.60 27.87
C ILE A 61 21.82 1.04 27.27
N MET A 62 20.69 1.36 27.90
CA MET A 62 19.36 1.07 27.33
C MET A 62 18.97 2.19 26.37
N SER A 63 18.26 1.85 25.29
CA SER A 63 17.64 2.84 24.42
C SER A 63 16.49 3.56 25.15
N ALA A 64 16.27 4.83 24.83
CA ALA A 64 15.20 5.65 25.39
C ALA A 64 13.80 5.19 24.95
N LYS A 65 13.72 4.42 23.86
CA LYS A 65 12.50 3.75 23.37
C LYS A 65 12.72 2.24 23.28
N PRO A 66 11.67 1.40 23.41
CA PRO A 66 11.78 -0.05 23.32
C PRO A 66 12.07 -0.57 21.89
N THR A 67 11.95 0.27 20.86
CA THR A 67 12.20 -0.09 19.46
C THR A 67 12.93 1.04 18.74
N ALA A 68 13.62 0.70 17.64
CA ALA A 68 14.22 1.68 16.73
C ALA A 68 13.19 2.15 15.69
N ASP A 69 13.30 3.40 15.27
CA ASP A 69 12.54 3.92 14.14
C ASP A 69 13.29 3.59 12.83
N MET A 70 12.57 3.36 11.73
CA MET A 70 13.18 3.09 10.43
C MET A 70 12.72 4.14 9.41
N ALA A 71 13.66 4.69 8.64
CA ALA A 71 13.38 5.71 7.64
C ALA A 71 14.28 5.57 6.41
N VAL A 72 13.86 6.14 5.29
CA VAL A 72 14.74 6.31 4.12
C VAL A 72 15.72 7.43 4.42
N GLY A 73 17.01 7.17 4.17
CA GLY A 73 18.10 8.08 4.42
C GLY A 73 19.26 7.89 3.44
N GLY A 74 20.44 8.33 3.86
CA GLY A 74 21.60 8.55 2.99
C GLY A 74 21.62 9.96 2.42
N LYS A 75 22.82 10.56 2.40
CA LYS A 75 23.00 11.95 1.97
C LYS A 75 22.45 12.22 0.58
N GLY A 76 22.73 11.32 -0.37
CA GLY A 76 22.23 11.44 -1.74
C GLY A 76 20.70 11.45 -1.80
N ALA A 77 20.06 10.49 -1.14
CA ALA A 77 18.60 10.40 -1.07
C ALA A 77 17.95 11.63 -0.41
N ASN A 78 18.50 12.11 0.71
CA ASN A 78 18.02 13.30 1.40
C ASN A 78 18.11 14.54 0.52
N GLN A 79 19.24 14.74 -0.16
CA GLN A 79 19.44 15.86 -1.08
C GLN A 79 18.47 15.79 -2.28
N ALA A 80 18.25 14.61 -2.85
CA ALA A 80 17.32 14.42 -3.96
C ALA A 80 15.87 14.73 -3.56
N VAL A 81 15.40 14.22 -2.42
CA VAL A 81 14.06 14.50 -1.92
C VAL A 81 13.89 15.97 -1.55
N ALA A 82 14.89 16.58 -0.90
CA ALA A 82 14.87 18.00 -0.58
C ALA A 82 14.77 18.83 -1.86
N ALA A 83 15.60 18.53 -2.86
CA ALA A 83 15.60 19.23 -4.14
C ALA A 83 14.23 19.10 -4.83
N ALA A 84 13.61 17.91 -4.83
CA ALA A 84 12.32 17.70 -5.47
C ALA A 84 11.19 18.48 -4.75
N ARG A 85 11.17 18.47 -3.41
CA ARG A 85 10.19 19.24 -2.61
C ARG A 85 10.33 20.75 -2.76
N LEU A 86 11.56 21.23 -2.93
CA LEU A 86 11.89 22.64 -3.09
C LEU A 86 11.73 23.13 -4.54
N ALA A 87 11.99 22.27 -5.53
CA ALA A 87 11.64 22.51 -6.91
C ALA A 87 10.12 22.60 -7.09
N ALA A 88 9.34 21.84 -6.32
CA ALA A 88 7.87 21.86 -6.34
C ALA A 88 7.29 21.66 -7.75
N GLY A 89 7.92 20.79 -8.54
CA GLY A 89 7.50 20.46 -9.91
C GLY A 89 7.91 21.48 -10.98
N THR A 90 8.60 22.59 -10.63
CA THR A 90 9.05 23.57 -11.63
C THR A 90 10.23 23.09 -12.46
N ARG A 91 10.95 22.05 -12.01
CA ARG A 91 12.04 21.41 -12.74
C ARG A 91 12.22 19.96 -12.29
N PRO A 92 12.74 19.07 -13.16
CA PRO A 92 13.01 17.69 -12.80
C PRO A 92 14.20 17.56 -11.84
N VAL A 93 14.12 16.56 -10.96
CA VAL A 93 15.23 16.15 -10.09
C VAL A 93 15.55 14.70 -10.40
N ARG A 94 16.77 14.46 -10.91
CA ARG A 94 17.28 13.14 -11.27
C ARG A 94 18.20 12.63 -10.18
N PHE A 95 18.04 11.37 -9.78
CA PHE A 95 18.88 10.73 -8.78
C PHE A 95 19.50 9.45 -9.33
N VAL A 96 20.83 9.37 -9.25
CA VAL A 96 21.62 8.20 -9.66
C VAL A 96 22.20 7.54 -8.42
N THR A 97 21.73 6.34 -8.13
CA THR A 97 22.15 5.51 -7.00
C THR A 97 22.20 4.03 -7.34
N ARG A 98 22.48 3.19 -6.34
CA ARG A 98 22.47 1.72 -6.44
C ARG A 98 21.52 1.13 -5.41
N PHE A 99 20.43 0.55 -5.89
CA PHE A 99 19.48 -0.20 -5.08
C PHE A 99 20.04 -1.59 -4.73
N GLY A 100 19.81 -2.05 -3.50
CA GLY A 100 20.14 -3.41 -3.09
C GLY A 100 19.19 -4.47 -3.66
N ASN A 101 19.48 -5.73 -3.34
CA ASN A 101 18.64 -6.89 -3.67
C ASN A 101 17.78 -7.38 -2.50
N ASP A 102 17.57 -6.54 -1.49
CA ASP A 102 16.76 -6.82 -0.31
C ASP A 102 15.35 -6.19 -0.41
N SER A 103 14.49 -6.54 0.55
CA SER A 103 13.11 -6.03 0.63
C SER A 103 13.05 -4.51 0.90
N HIS A 104 14.11 -3.91 1.43
CA HIS A 104 14.18 -2.47 1.71
C HIS A 104 14.28 -1.64 0.42
N ALA A 105 14.94 -2.18 -0.61
CA ALA A 105 15.15 -1.47 -1.88
C ALA A 105 13.85 -0.94 -2.50
N ALA A 106 12.80 -1.77 -2.54
CA ALA A 106 11.49 -1.38 -3.10
C ALA A 106 10.80 -0.27 -2.28
N MET A 107 10.92 -0.34 -0.95
CA MET A 107 10.37 0.68 -0.03
C MET A 107 11.07 2.04 -0.21
N MET A 108 12.40 2.03 -0.32
CA MET A 108 13.18 3.24 -0.56
C MET A 108 12.93 3.84 -1.94
N GLU A 109 12.83 3.01 -2.99
CA GLU A 109 12.48 3.44 -4.34
C GLU A 109 11.10 4.11 -4.39
N ALA A 110 10.11 3.50 -3.76
CA ALA A 110 8.76 4.06 -3.66
C ALA A 110 8.73 5.40 -2.92
N GLU A 111 9.54 5.58 -1.88
CA GLU A 111 9.65 6.86 -1.16
C GLU A 111 10.24 7.96 -2.06
N LEU A 112 11.30 7.67 -2.79
CA LEU A 112 11.93 8.62 -3.73
C LEU A 112 10.94 9.05 -4.81
N VAL A 113 10.29 8.08 -5.48
CA VAL A 113 9.31 8.35 -6.54
C VAL A 113 8.12 9.15 -6.02
N ARG A 114 7.60 8.83 -4.83
CA ARG A 114 6.48 9.57 -4.21
C ARG A 114 6.84 11.03 -3.94
N ASN A 115 8.10 11.34 -3.70
CA ASN A 115 8.58 12.70 -3.51
C ASN A 115 8.92 13.43 -4.83
N GLY A 116 8.70 12.79 -5.99
CA GLY A 116 8.92 13.40 -7.31
C GLY A 116 10.37 13.33 -7.79
N VAL A 117 11.16 12.40 -7.25
CA VAL A 117 12.53 12.14 -7.69
C VAL A 117 12.51 11.13 -8.85
N ASP A 118 13.14 11.48 -9.97
CA ASP A 118 13.38 10.56 -11.09
C ASP A 118 14.59 9.68 -10.79
N VAL A 119 14.35 8.38 -10.62
CA VAL A 119 15.37 7.37 -10.30
C VAL A 119 15.74 6.50 -11.51
N SER A 120 15.27 6.83 -12.72
CA SER A 120 15.47 6.01 -13.92
C SER A 120 16.93 5.79 -14.30
N GLY A 121 17.84 6.69 -13.88
CA GLY A 121 19.29 6.56 -14.06
C GLY A 121 19.99 5.70 -13.00
N SER A 122 19.26 5.13 -12.04
CA SER A 122 19.83 4.29 -10.98
C SER A 122 19.93 2.82 -11.39
N GLY A 123 20.87 2.09 -10.79
CA GLY A 123 21.05 0.66 -11.03
C GLY A 123 20.72 -0.21 -9.82
N ARG A 124 20.78 -1.53 -9.99
CA ARG A 124 20.66 -2.52 -8.91
C ARG A 124 21.98 -3.25 -8.68
N ALA A 125 22.24 -3.63 -7.44
CA ALA A 125 23.42 -4.39 -7.03
C ALA A 125 23.01 -5.73 -6.43
N ALA A 126 23.83 -6.78 -6.64
CA ALA A 126 23.65 -8.10 -6.05
C ALA A 126 24.15 -8.16 -4.59
N MET A 127 23.76 -7.17 -3.77
CA MET A 127 24.10 -7.07 -2.36
C MET A 127 23.03 -6.26 -1.61
N PRO A 128 22.97 -6.36 -0.27
CA PRO A 128 22.02 -5.59 0.53
C PRO A 128 22.18 -4.08 0.34
N SER A 129 21.07 -3.37 0.53
CA SER A 129 20.99 -1.91 0.53
C SER A 129 21.93 -1.29 1.57
N GLY A 130 22.34 -0.04 1.34
CA GLY A 130 23.03 0.73 2.36
C GLY A 130 22.17 0.88 3.63
N GLN A 131 22.81 1.01 4.79
CA GLN A 131 22.12 1.20 6.06
C GLN A 131 22.81 2.29 6.87
N GLY A 132 22.03 3.12 7.56
CA GLY A 132 22.53 4.08 8.54
C GLY A 132 22.15 3.63 9.95
N LEU A 133 23.09 3.57 10.88
CA LEU A 133 22.78 3.44 12.30
C LEU A 133 22.90 4.82 12.93
N VAL A 134 21.77 5.42 13.30
CA VAL A 134 21.70 6.78 13.84
C VAL A 134 21.43 6.72 15.33
N LEU A 135 22.34 7.24 16.15
CA LEU A 135 22.15 7.42 17.58
C LEU A 135 21.67 8.85 17.82
N LEU A 136 20.39 9.00 18.18
CA LEU A 136 19.74 10.29 18.38
C LEU A 136 19.60 10.62 19.86
N GLN A 137 20.13 11.76 20.27
CA GLN A 137 20.09 12.27 21.64
C GLN A 137 18.96 13.30 21.87
N PRO A 138 18.53 13.50 23.13
CA PRO A 138 17.64 14.60 23.49
C PRO A 138 18.22 15.96 23.02
N GLY A 139 17.39 16.79 22.39
CA GLY A 139 17.79 18.08 21.83
C GLY A 139 18.34 18.01 20.39
N GLY A 140 18.24 16.85 19.73
CA GLY A 140 18.43 16.74 18.28
C GLY A 140 19.87 16.52 17.81
N ALA A 141 20.81 16.33 18.73
CA ALA A 141 22.17 15.91 18.38
C ALA A 141 22.14 14.45 17.89
N ALA A 142 22.75 14.21 16.73
CA ALA A 142 22.82 12.88 16.12
C ALA A 142 24.27 12.51 15.79
N THR A 143 24.62 11.25 16.00
CA THR A 143 25.86 10.63 15.48
C THR A 143 25.46 9.38 14.72
N SER A 144 26.09 9.13 13.57
CA SER A 144 25.70 8.01 12.71
C SER A 144 26.89 7.21 12.21
N ILE A 145 26.62 5.94 11.89
CA ILE A 145 27.53 5.04 11.20
C ILE A 145 26.83 4.59 9.92
N VAL A 146 27.51 4.71 8.79
CA VAL A 146 27.01 4.23 7.50
C VAL A 146 27.62 2.88 7.17
N LEU A 147 26.76 1.89 6.96
CA LEU A 147 27.10 0.61 6.34
C LEU A 147 26.83 0.75 4.85
N TRP A 148 27.89 0.71 4.04
CA TRP A 148 27.82 1.21 2.67
C TRP A 148 26.92 0.36 1.76
N GLY A 149 26.88 -0.97 1.96
CA GLY A 149 26.02 -1.86 1.17
C GLY A 149 26.14 -1.64 -0.34
N ALA A 150 25.00 -1.61 -1.02
CA ALA A 150 24.88 -1.37 -2.46
C ALA A 150 25.53 -0.04 -2.92
N ASN A 151 25.74 0.95 -2.03
CA ASN A 151 26.42 2.20 -2.38
C ASN A 151 27.88 1.98 -2.81
N THR A 152 28.47 0.81 -2.53
CA THR A 152 29.81 0.44 -3.02
C THR A 152 29.82 -0.04 -4.47
N ALA A 153 28.67 -0.46 -5.01
CA ALA A 153 28.59 -1.25 -6.22
C ALA A 153 28.40 -0.43 -7.50
N PHE A 154 28.95 0.78 -7.56
CA PHE A 154 28.94 1.59 -8.79
C PHE A 154 29.91 1.01 -9.82
N ALA A 155 29.52 1.11 -11.10
CA ALA A 155 30.42 0.74 -12.20
C ALA A 155 31.53 1.79 -12.32
N LYS A 156 32.72 1.35 -12.74
CA LYS A 156 33.80 2.27 -13.10
C LYS A 156 33.52 2.81 -14.50
N GLU A 157 32.85 3.95 -14.55
CA GLU A 157 32.51 4.66 -15.79
C GLU A 157 33.45 5.85 -15.99
N SER A 158 33.73 6.17 -17.25
CA SER A 158 34.48 7.37 -17.61
C SER A 158 33.56 8.59 -17.72
N ALA A 159 34.14 9.79 -17.74
CA ALA A 159 33.37 11.02 -17.99
C ALA A 159 32.61 10.99 -19.32
N ALA A 160 33.13 10.30 -20.33
CA ALA A 160 32.48 10.16 -21.64
C ALA A 160 31.22 9.27 -21.56
N ASP A 161 31.29 8.18 -20.78
CA ASP A 161 30.14 7.29 -20.57
C ASP A 161 28.99 8.03 -19.86
N LEU A 162 29.33 8.92 -18.94
CA LEU A 162 28.39 9.70 -18.13
C LEU A 162 27.93 11.02 -18.78
N ALA A 163 28.46 11.39 -19.95
CA ALA A 163 28.15 12.66 -20.61
C ALA A 163 26.64 12.84 -20.88
N HIS A 164 25.92 11.74 -21.12
CA HIS A 164 24.48 11.75 -21.33
C HIS A 164 23.69 12.28 -20.11
N LEU A 165 24.21 12.11 -18.88
CA LEU A 165 23.60 12.62 -17.65
C LEU A 165 23.64 14.16 -17.58
N MET A 166 24.57 14.80 -18.29
CA MET A 166 24.72 16.26 -18.28
C MET A 166 23.74 16.97 -19.21
N VAL A 167 23.16 16.24 -20.18
CA VAL A 167 22.18 16.81 -21.10
C VAL A 167 20.97 17.32 -20.31
N GLY A 168 20.71 18.63 -20.42
CA GLY A 168 19.62 19.30 -19.70
C GLY A 168 19.81 19.43 -18.19
N THR A 169 21.01 19.16 -17.65
CA THR A 169 21.32 19.36 -16.21
C THR A 169 21.80 20.78 -15.96
N GLY A 170 21.26 21.43 -14.94
CA GLY A 170 21.64 22.78 -14.50
C GLY A 170 22.56 22.82 -13.29
N ALA A 171 22.60 21.76 -12.47
CA ALA A 171 23.56 21.60 -11.38
C ALA A 171 23.70 20.13 -10.98
N VAL A 172 24.87 19.76 -10.45
CA VAL A 172 25.18 18.43 -9.90
C VAL A 172 25.44 18.52 -8.39
N LEU A 173 24.77 17.67 -7.61
CA LEU A 173 25.01 17.45 -6.19
C LEU A 173 25.74 16.11 -5.98
N LEU A 174 26.90 16.16 -5.34
CA LEU A 174 27.74 15.01 -4.99
C LEU A 174 27.91 14.89 -3.46
N GLN A 175 28.36 13.72 -3.03
CA GLN A 175 28.57 13.39 -1.60
C GLN A 175 29.62 12.26 -1.44
N ARG A 176 30.09 11.95 -0.23
CA ARG A 176 31.23 11.03 -0.01
C ARG A 176 30.94 9.65 0.63
N GLU A 177 29.71 9.19 0.61
CA GLU A 177 29.26 7.85 1.03
C GLU A 177 29.14 6.87 -0.17
N VAL A 178 29.72 7.23 -1.32
CA VAL A 178 29.94 6.35 -2.49
C VAL A 178 31.42 6.35 -2.83
N PRO A 179 31.93 5.36 -3.58
CA PRO A 179 33.33 5.33 -3.98
C PRO A 179 33.78 6.62 -4.69
N GLU A 180 34.92 7.20 -4.27
CA GLU A 180 35.41 8.50 -4.76
C GLU A 180 35.57 8.58 -6.28
N HIS A 181 35.88 7.46 -6.95
CA HIS A 181 35.98 7.40 -8.41
C HIS A 181 34.68 7.76 -9.13
N VAL A 182 33.52 7.56 -8.47
CA VAL A 182 32.21 7.97 -8.98
C VAL A 182 32.12 9.51 -8.99
N ASN A 183 32.51 10.15 -7.89
CA ASN A 183 32.54 11.61 -7.79
C ASN A 183 33.49 12.21 -8.83
N GLU A 184 34.68 11.63 -9.02
CA GLU A 184 35.64 12.09 -10.03
C GLU A 184 35.09 12.00 -11.46
N ALA A 185 34.46 10.87 -11.82
CA ALA A 185 33.92 10.66 -13.16
C ALA A 185 32.75 11.60 -13.46
N VAL A 186 31.82 11.76 -12.51
CA VAL A 186 30.66 12.66 -12.65
C VAL A 186 31.10 14.12 -12.68
N ALA A 187 32.02 14.53 -11.79
CA ALA A 187 32.54 15.90 -11.77
C ALA A 187 33.28 16.23 -13.07
N ALA A 188 34.04 15.29 -13.64
CA ALA A 188 34.71 15.49 -14.92
C ALA A 188 33.71 15.64 -16.08
N ALA A 189 32.63 14.85 -16.10
CA ALA A 189 31.57 14.99 -17.10
C ALA A 189 30.84 16.34 -16.99
N ALA A 190 30.52 16.76 -15.76
CA ALA A 190 29.85 18.02 -15.48
C ALA A 190 30.72 19.24 -15.84
N ALA A 191 32.00 19.22 -15.48
CA ALA A 191 32.94 20.28 -15.83
C ALA A 191 33.11 20.41 -17.36
N ALA A 192 33.19 19.29 -18.08
CA ALA A 192 33.25 19.30 -19.55
C ALA A 192 31.98 19.88 -20.20
N ALA A 193 30.83 19.76 -19.54
CA ALA A 193 29.56 20.31 -19.97
C ALA A 193 29.28 21.74 -19.45
N GLY A 194 30.16 22.31 -18.62
CA GLY A 194 29.96 23.61 -17.98
C GLY A 194 28.84 23.64 -16.95
N VAL A 195 28.49 22.49 -16.37
CA VAL A 195 27.44 22.35 -15.35
C VAL A 195 28.06 22.56 -13.96
N PRO A 196 27.51 23.46 -13.11
CA PRO A 196 27.99 23.67 -11.75
C PRO A 196 27.97 22.42 -10.87
N ILE A 197 29.03 22.20 -10.10
CA ILE A 197 29.25 21.03 -9.24
C ILE A 197 29.35 21.44 -7.78
N LEU A 198 28.49 20.84 -6.95
CA LEU A 198 28.46 21.02 -5.51
C LEU A 198 28.79 19.71 -4.81
N LEU A 199 29.70 19.74 -3.83
CA LEU A 199 30.08 18.56 -3.06
C LEU A 199 29.75 18.71 -1.56
N ASP A 200 28.93 17.81 -1.03
CA ASP A 200 28.92 17.51 0.40
C ASP A 200 30.16 16.68 0.74
N VAL A 201 31.02 17.21 1.62
CA VAL A 201 32.26 16.52 2.04
C VAL A 201 32.05 15.56 3.20
N GLY A 202 30.84 15.48 3.76
CA GLY A 202 30.53 14.55 4.83
C GLY A 202 30.47 13.09 4.37
N GLY A 203 30.83 12.18 5.28
CA GLY A 203 30.73 10.72 5.12
C GLY A 203 32.07 9.99 5.02
N GLU A 204 33.14 10.66 4.57
CA GLU A 204 34.47 10.08 4.41
C GLU A 204 35.55 11.07 4.89
N ASP A 205 36.49 10.59 5.69
CA ASP A 205 37.54 11.42 6.31
C ASP A 205 38.84 11.46 5.51
N ARG A 206 39.01 10.60 4.49
CA ARG A 206 40.16 10.70 3.59
C ARG A 206 40.22 12.08 2.91
N PRO A 207 41.41 12.64 2.63
CA PRO A 207 41.53 13.89 1.89
C PRO A 207 40.85 13.82 0.51
N LEU A 208 40.30 14.93 0.04
CA LEU A 208 39.83 15.06 -1.34
C LEU A 208 41.01 14.92 -2.30
N SER A 209 40.82 14.21 -3.41
CA SER A 209 41.85 14.14 -4.43
C SER A 209 42.06 15.52 -5.07
N PRO A 210 43.31 15.93 -5.37
CA PRO A 210 43.57 17.20 -6.06
C PRO A 210 42.91 17.29 -7.44
N SER A 211 42.64 16.14 -8.08
CA SER A 211 41.89 16.03 -9.33
C SER A 211 40.44 16.42 -9.15
N LEU A 212 39.75 15.87 -8.15
CA LEU A 212 38.36 16.21 -7.85
C LEU A 212 38.23 17.67 -7.43
N LEU A 213 39.10 18.14 -6.53
CA LEU A 213 39.03 19.49 -5.98
C LEU A 213 39.06 20.60 -7.05
N LYS A 214 39.81 20.40 -8.14
CA LYS A 214 39.91 21.36 -9.26
C LYS A 214 38.63 21.46 -10.10
N LEU A 215 37.74 20.48 -9.99
CA LEU A 215 36.51 20.41 -10.78
C LEU A 215 35.31 20.99 -10.00
N LEU A 216 35.43 21.21 -8.70
CA LEU A 216 34.30 21.64 -7.86
C LEU A 216 34.11 23.16 -7.94
N ASP A 217 32.87 23.60 -8.11
CA ASP A 217 32.49 25.02 -8.02
C ASP A 217 32.17 25.40 -6.56
N TYR A 218 31.54 24.48 -5.82
CA TYR A 218 31.15 24.69 -4.44
C TYR A 218 31.44 23.45 -3.58
N ILE A 219 31.99 23.71 -2.39
CA ILE A 219 32.23 22.70 -1.37
C ILE A 219 31.41 23.09 -0.15
N CYS A 220 30.71 22.12 0.44
CA CYS A 220 29.77 22.41 1.51
C CYS A 220 30.09 21.58 2.77
N PRO A 221 31.12 21.95 3.57
CA PRO A 221 31.41 21.30 4.85
C PRO A 221 30.51 21.81 5.99
N ASN A 222 30.20 20.98 6.99
CA ASN A 222 29.84 21.48 8.31
C ASN A 222 31.09 21.92 9.10
N GLU A 223 30.90 22.50 10.29
CA GLU A 223 32.01 23.01 11.13
C GLU A 223 33.10 21.96 11.37
N SER A 224 32.70 20.75 11.79
CA SER A 224 33.64 19.67 12.09
C SER A 224 34.35 19.16 10.84
N GLU A 225 33.66 19.08 9.70
CA GLU A 225 34.24 18.70 8.41
C GLU A 225 35.20 19.77 7.89
N LEU A 226 34.88 21.06 8.07
CA LEU A 226 35.73 22.18 7.66
C LEU A 226 37.02 22.22 8.48
N ALA A 227 36.90 22.06 9.80
CA ALA A 227 38.06 21.98 10.70
C ALA A 227 38.97 20.81 10.33
N ARG A 228 38.39 19.64 10.00
CA ARG A 228 39.17 18.46 9.53
C ARG A 228 39.83 18.69 8.17
N LEU A 229 39.13 19.29 7.21
CA LEU A 229 39.67 19.53 5.86
C LEU A 229 40.78 20.58 5.85
N THR A 230 40.69 21.60 6.71
CA THR A 230 41.63 22.73 6.73
C THR A 230 42.75 22.57 7.77
N GLY A 231 42.51 21.77 8.82
CA GLY A 231 43.39 21.70 9.99
C GLY A 231 43.41 22.99 10.82
N LEU A 232 42.48 23.91 10.58
CA LEU A 232 42.37 25.21 11.25
C LEU A 232 41.18 25.21 12.23
N PRO A 233 41.26 25.96 13.35
CA PRO A 233 40.12 26.20 14.23
C PRO A 233 39.04 27.00 13.49
N THR A 234 37.78 26.70 13.77
CA THR A 234 36.60 27.27 13.09
C THR A 234 35.78 28.20 13.99
N ASP A 235 36.38 28.66 15.08
CA ASP A 235 35.72 29.18 16.29
C ASP A 235 35.30 30.67 16.21
N THR A 236 35.42 31.34 15.07
CA THR A 236 35.16 32.78 14.93
C THR A 236 33.76 33.05 14.36
N GLU A 237 32.85 33.57 15.19
CA GLU A 237 31.47 33.94 14.84
C GLU A 237 31.38 35.30 14.12
N GLU A 238 30.83 35.35 12.90
CA GLU A 238 30.32 36.60 12.30
C GLU A 238 28.96 36.41 11.58
N GLN A 239 27.89 36.80 12.31
CA GLN A 239 26.58 37.40 11.95
C GLN A 239 25.71 36.89 10.76
N ALA A 240 24.62 36.18 11.07
CA ALA A 240 23.20 36.61 10.99
C ALA A 240 22.24 35.39 10.98
N ALA A 241 21.52 35.13 12.09
CA ALA A 241 20.56 34.03 12.20
C ALA A 241 19.15 34.46 11.75
N LEU A 242 18.49 33.66 10.90
CA LEU A 242 17.03 33.66 10.80
C LEU A 242 16.47 32.80 11.94
N GLU A 243 15.50 33.32 12.70
CA GLU A 243 14.82 32.57 13.77
C GLU A 243 14.10 31.35 13.18
N ALA A 244 14.65 30.15 13.40
CA ALA A 244 14.06 28.89 12.97
C ALA A 244 13.75 28.01 14.19
N GLY A 245 12.70 28.37 14.95
CA GLY A 245 12.08 27.50 15.97
C GLY A 245 13.02 26.87 17.02
N ALA A 246 12.50 25.88 17.75
CA ALA A 246 13.31 25.04 18.64
C ALA A 246 13.95 23.89 17.84
N VAL A 247 15.24 23.60 18.09
CA VAL A 247 15.94 22.48 17.46
C VAL A 247 15.39 21.16 17.99
N VAL A 248 14.90 20.31 17.09
CA VAL A 248 14.31 19.00 17.37
C VAL A 248 15.24 17.88 16.93
N ASP A 249 15.83 17.96 15.74
CA ASP A 249 16.72 16.95 15.16
C ASP A 249 17.58 17.58 14.04
N ALA A 250 18.91 17.49 14.13
CA ALA A 250 19.81 18.07 13.14
C ALA A 250 19.98 17.20 11.87
N THR A 251 19.39 16.00 11.85
CA THR A 251 19.50 15.04 10.75
C THR A 251 19.00 15.65 9.43
N ALA A 252 19.76 15.46 8.35
CA ALA A 252 19.48 15.97 7.00
C ALA A 252 19.39 17.51 6.82
N ALA A 253 19.66 18.32 7.85
CA ALA A 253 19.60 19.78 7.72
C ALA A 253 20.64 20.35 6.72
N GLY A 254 21.85 19.77 6.71
CA GLY A 254 22.86 20.09 5.69
C GLY A 254 22.44 19.66 4.28
N ASP A 255 21.74 18.53 4.16
CA ASP A 255 21.23 18.05 2.87
C ASP A 255 20.14 18.99 2.33
N ALA A 256 19.24 19.46 3.21
CA ALA A 256 18.22 20.45 2.88
C ALA A 256 18.83 21.78 2.41
N PHE A 257 19.88 22.27 3.09
CA PHE A 257 20.60 23.48 2.71
C PHE A 257 21.20 23.36 1.30
N ARG A 258 21.95 22.28 1.03
CA ARG A 258 22.64 22.09 -0.26
C ARG A 258 21.66 21.94 -1.41
N ALA A 259 20.58 21.19 -1.19
CA ALA A 259 19.50 21.06 -2.16
C ALA A 259 18.83 22.40 -2.47
N ALA A 260 18.50 23.20 -1.45
CA ALA A 260 17.92 24.52 -1.61
C ALA A 260 18.86 25.49 -2.34
N PHE A 261 20.15 25.46 -2.03
CA PHE A 261 21.14 26.27 -2.74
C PHE A 261 21.21 25.90 -4.23
N ALA A 262 21.28 24.60 -4.56
CA ALA A 262 21.27 24.14 -5.95
C ALA A 262 19.97 24.49 -6.67
N VAL A 263 18.81 24.35 -6.01
CA VAL A 263 17.51 24.78 -6.55
C VAL A 263 17.57 26.26 -6.91
N ALA A 264 17.93 27.14 -5.96
CA ALA A 264 17.99 28.58 -6.15
C ALA A 264 18.99 29.00 -7.25
N LEU A 265 20.16 28.34 -7.29
CA LEU A 265 21.20 28.56 -8.29
C LEU A 265 20.69 28.25 -9.70
N VAL A 266 20.01 27.13 -9.88
CA VAL A 266 19.43 26.72 -11.16
C VAL A 266 18.23 27.60 -11.57
N GLU A 267 17.56 28.25 -10.62
CA GLU A 267 16.56 29.29 -10.94
C GLU A 267 17.20 30.63 -11.38
N GLY A 268 18.52 30.74 -11.37
CA GLY A 268 19.23 31.98 -11.72
C GLY A 268 19.13 33.08 -10.66
N ARG A 269 18.86 32.72 -9.40
CA ARG A 269 18.79 33.71 -8.32
C ARG A 269 20.18 34.30 -8.00
N PRO A 270 20.25 35.55 -7.51
CA PRO A 270 21.49 36.10 -6.97
C PRO A 270 22.02 35.24 -5.82
N LEU A 271 23.34 35.09 -5.71
CA LEU A 271 23.99 34.24 -4.71
C LEU A 271 23.50 34.50 -3.27
N GLN A 272 23.25 35.77 -2.93
CA GLN A 272 22.76 36.17 -1.61
C GLN A 272 21.34 35.64 -1.32
N GLU A 273 20.48 35.55 -2.34
CA GLU A 273 19.17 34.92 -2.24
C GLU A 273 19.27 33.40 -2.19
N CYS A 274 20.21 32.80 -2.95
CA CYS A 274 20.47 31.36 -2.87
C CYS A 274 20.85 30.94 -1.44
N LEU A 275 21.74 31.71 -0.80
CA LEU A 275 22.15 31.48 0.57
C LEU A 275 21.01 31.68 1.57
N ARG A 276 20.20 32.73 1.42
CA ARG A 276 19.02 32.94 2.28
C ARG A 276 18.02 31.79 2.17
N PHE A 277 17.69 31.38 0.94
CA PHE A 277 16.78 30.27 0.69
C PHE A 277 17.32 28.95 1.27
N ALA A 278 18.63 28.71 1.11
CA ALA A 278 19.31 27.55 1.67
C ALA A 278 19.31 27.53 3.20
N SER A 279 19.65 28.64 3.85
CA SER A 279 19.63 28.77 5.31
C SER A 279 18.24 28.57 5.88
N SER A 280 17.19 29.08 5.22
CA SER A 280 15.80 28.84 5.63
C SER A 280 15.41 27.36 5.51
N ALA A 281 15.88 26.67 4.46
CA ALA A 281 15.58 25.24 4.30
C ALA A 281 16.24 24.39 5.39
N GLY A 282 17.52 24.64 5.68
CA GLY A 282 18.22 24.00 6.80
C GLY A 282 17.57 24.30 8.15
N GLY A 283 17.17 25.55 8.38
CA GLY A 283 16.48 25.96 9.61
C GLY A 283 15.14 25.26 9.84
N ILE A 284 14.35 25.05 8.78
CA ILE A 284 13.09 24.30 8.91
C ILE A 284 13.37 22.81 9.19
N ALA A 285 14.38 22.23 8.53
CA ALA A 285 14.74 20.83 8.73
C ALA A 285 15.12 20.55 10.19
N VAL A 286 15.93 21.40 10.83
CA VAL A 286 16.33 21.20 12.23
C VAL A 286 15.18 21.25 13.24
N SER A 287 14.06 21.86 12.85
CA SER A 287 12.87 22.00 13.69
C SER A 287 11.94 20.77 13.68
N ARG A 288 12.28 19.71 12.91
CA ARG A 288 11.45 18.52 12.69
C ARG A 288 12.27 17.26 12.90
N MET A 289 11.62 16.19 13.31
CA MET A 289 12.24 14.89 13.53
C MET A 289 12.53 14.15 12.22
N GLY A 290 13.70 13.53 12.11
CA GLY A 290 14.09 12.58 11.08
C GLY A 290 14.78 13.18 9.85
N ALA A 291 15.17 12.32 8.90
CA ALA A 291 15.78 12.70 7.63
C ALA A 291 14.73 13.15 6.59
N VAL A 292 14.31 12.28 5.67
CA VAL A 292 13.26 12.58 4.67
C VAL A 292 11.98 13.22 5.26
N PRO A 293 11.47 12.83 6.45
CA PRO A 293 10.31 13.47 7.05
C PRO A 293 10.50 14.96 7.42
N SER A 294 11.73 15.39 7.76
CA SER A 294 11.99 16.78 8.19
C SER A 294 12.11 17.77 7.02
N LEU A 295 12.42 17.29 5.82
CA LEU A 295 12.75 18.13 4.66
C LEU A 295 11.58 19.07 4.26
N PRO A 296 11.82 20.38 4.12
CA PRO A 296 10.78 21.38 3.91
C PRO A 296 10.17 21.34 2.50
N ARG A 297 8.96 21.89 2.36
CA ARG A 297 8.33 22.22 1.08
C ARG A 297 8.68 23.65 0.68
N ARG A 298 8.72 23.92 -0.64
CA ARG A 298 9.03 25.24 -1.22
C ARG A 298 8.33 26.43 -0.52
N HIS A 299 7.01 26.36 -0.37
CA HIS A 299 6.20 27.44 0.21
C HIS A 299 6.52 27.75 1.69
N GLU A 300 7.09 26.79 2.42
CA GLU A 300 7.53 26.98 3.82
C GLU A 300 8.85 27.74 3.83
N THR A 301 9.77 27.32 2.97
CA THR A 301 11.09 27.94 2.81
C THR A 301 10.99 29.37 2.28
N GLU A 302 10.16 29.62 1.26
CA GLU A 302 9.96 30.97 0.71
C GLU A 302 9.38 31.93 1.74
N ARG A 303 8.44 31.46 2.58
CA ARG A 303 7.84 32.26 3.65
C ARG A 303 8.86 32.66 4.71
N LEU A 304 9.75 31.75 5.09
CA LEU A 304 10.80 32.05 6.07
C LEU A 304 11.92 32.91 5.46
N ALA A 305 12.30 32.66 4.21
CA ALA A 305 13.40 33.37 3.55
C ALA A 305 13.05 34.80 3.14
N PHE A 306 11.79 35.05 2.77
CA PHE A 306 11.36 36.28 2.09
C PHE A 306 10.06 36.89 2.64
N GLY A 307 9.43 36.28 3.66
CA GLY A 307 8.20 36.81 4.27
C GLY A 307 8.48 38.01 5.19
N SER A 308 7.77 39.11 4.97
CA SER A 308 7.80 40.31 5.80
C SER A 308 7.11 40.10 7.15
N SER A 309 7.78 40.51 8.23
CA SER A 309 7.17 40.72 9.55
C SER A 309 6.15 41.86 9.49
N GLY A 310 4.87 41.52 9.70
CA GLY A 310 3.80 42.50 9.90
C GLY A 310 2.51 42.16 9.14
N ASP A 311 1.61 41.41 9.77
CA ASP A 311 0.34 42.02 10.20
C ASP A 311 -0.45 41.05 11.09
N SER A 312 -0.64 41.51 12.33
CA SER A 312 -1.59 40.97 13.29
C SER A 312 -2.98 41.49 12.96
N SER A 313 -3.87 40.62 12.48
CA SER A 313 -5.30 40.84 12.65
C SER A 313 -6.04 39.51 12.74
N SER A 314 -6.54 39.25 13.94
CA SER A 314 -7.64 38.34 14.24
C SER A 314 -8.79 38.45 13.24
N SER A 315 -9.33 37.33 12.77
CA SER A 315 -10.78 37.10 12.82
C SER A 315 -11.14 35.64 12.57
N SER A 316 -11.96 35.15 13.50
CA SER A 316 -12.85 34.01 13.37
C SER A 316 -13.81 34.14 12.19
N SER A 317 -14.05 33.06 11.44
CA SER A 317 -15.41 32.60 11.06
C SER A 317 -15.37 31.46 10.03
N SER A 318 -16.12 30.40 10.31
CA SER A 318 -16.97 29.70 9.34
C SER A 318 -18.42 30.14 9.63
N PRO A 319 -19.47 29.74 8.89
CA PRO A 319 -19.61 29.23 7.50
C PRO A 319 -20.74 29.95 6.72
N ALA A 320 -20.98 29.62 5.44
CA ALA A 320 -22.28 29.65 4.72
C ALA A 320 -22.04 29.32 3.22
N ASP A 321 -22.60 28.24 2.66
CA ASP A 321 -23.98 28.04 2.17
C ASP A 321 -24.34 28.81 0.88
N GLY A 322 -24.77 28.05 -0.14
CA GLY A 322 -25.51 28.52 -1.32
C GLY A 322 -25.66 27.42 -2.40
N PRO A 323 -26.82 27.27 -3.06
CA PRO A 323 -27.46 25.95 -3.22
C PRO A 323 -27.75 25.48 -4.67
N GLU A 324 -28.13 24.21 -4.75
CA GLU A 324 -29.10 23.53 -5.64
C GLU A 324 -29.27 23.92 -7.13
N ALA A 325 -29.25 22.90 -7.98
CA ALA A 325 -30.30 22.71 -9.01
C ALA A 325 -30.43 21.21 -9.39
N GLU A 326 -31.56 20.62 -9.00
CA GLU A 326 -32.11 19.35 -9.50
C GLU A 326 -32.53 19.46 -10.97
N ALA A 327 -32.46 18.34 -11.69
CA ALA A 327 -33.43 18.03 -12.74
C ALA A 327 -33.65 16.51 -12.80
N ALA A 328 -34.83 16.10 -12.35
CA ALA A 328 -35.39 14.76 -12.51
C ALA A 328 -35.99 14.58 -13.91
N ALA A 329 -35.93 13.36 -14.45
CA ALA A 329 -36.92 12.88 -15.42
C ALA A 329 -37.10 11.36 -15.35
N ALA A 330 -38.37 10.96 -15.37
CA ALA A 330 -38.96 9.69 -15.04
C ALA A 330 -38.86 8.58 -16.11
N SER A 331 -38.79 7.32 -15.61
CA SER A 331 -39.59 6.12 -15.96
C SER A 331 -40.07 5.88 -17.40
N THR A 332 -39.86 4.64 -17.89
CA THR A 332 -40.96 3.75 -18.34
C THR A 332 -40.50 2.29 -18.42
N ALA A 333 -41.40 1.38 -18.04
CA ALA A 333 -41.27 -0.07 -18.05
C ALA A 333 -41.97 -0.67 -19.28
N ALA A 334 -41.53 -1.85 -19.76
CA ALA A 334 -42.38 -2.88 -20.36
C ALA A 334 -41.62 -4.21 -20.54
N ALA A 335 -42.37 -5.31 -20.43
CA ALA A 335 -41.92 -6.69 -20.29
C ALA A 335 -42.10 -7.55 -21.57
N ALA A 336 -41.40 -8.69 -21.55
CA ALA A 336 -41.76 -10.02 -22.08
C ALA A 336 -41.83 -10.32 -23.60
N GLY A 337 -41.03 -11.33 -24.00
CA GLY A 337 -41.49 -12.50 -24.76
C GLY A 337 -41.07 -12.62 -26.23
N GLY A 338 -40.51 -13.78 -26.62
CA GLY A 338 -40.59 -14.26 -28.00
C GLY A 338 -39.35 -14.96 -28.57
N SER A 339 -39.49 -16.26 -28.82
CA SER A 339 -38.56 -17.21 -29.45
C SER A 339 -38.05 -16.88 -30.87
N GLY A 340 -36.88 -17.45 -31.21
CA GLY A 340 -36.76 -18.20 -32.47
C GLY A 340 -35.68 -17.79 -33.48
N THR A 341 -34.77 -18.75 -33.71
CA THR A 341 -34.08 -19.09 -34.98
C THR A 341 -32.72 -18.48 -35.31
N CYS A 342 -31.82 -19.40 -35.66
CA CYS A 342 -30.47 -19.21 -36.17
C CYS A 342 -30.45 -18.54 -37.55
N SER A 343 -29.50 -17.63 -37.77
CA SER A 343 -28.79 -17.56 -39.04
C SER A 343 -27.38 -17.01 -38.83
N ALA A 344 -26.42 -17.65 -39.48
CA ALA A 344 -25.02 -17.27 -39.47
C ALA A 344 -24.74 -16.35 -40.66
N SER A 345 -24.16 -15.17 -40.42
CA SER A 345 -23.36 -14.46 -41.43
C SER A 345 -22.49 -13.36 -40.81
N GLY A 346 -21.18 -13.62 -40.76
CA GLY A 346 -20.16 -12.73 -41.31
C GLY A 346 -19.89 -11.35 -40.70
N LYS A 347 -18.71 -11.26 -40.06
CA LYS A 347 -17.75 -10.13 -40.00
C LYS A 347 -17.93 -9.09 -38.88
N GLY A 348 -16.93 -9.09 -37.98
CA GLY A 348 -16.72 -8.07 -36.93
C GLY A 348 -16.91 -8.59 -35.50
N GLY A 349 -16.43 -9.79 -35.18
CA GLY A 349 -16.67 -10.42 -33.87
C GLY A 349 -15.75 -9.89 -32.77
N GLY A 350 -16.22 -8.91 -31.98
CA GLY A 350 -15.84 -8.87 -30.58
C GLY A 350 -16.37 -10.14 -29.91
N LEU A 351 -15.51 -10.90 -29.24
CA LEU A 351 -15.92 -12.08 -28.47
C LEU A 351 -17.08 -11.69 -27.53
N PRO A 352 -18.16 -12.48 -27.43
CA PRO A 352 -19.27 -12.18 -26.53
C PRO A 352 -18.73 -12.07 -25.10
N LEU A 353 -19.14 -11.01 -24.37
CA LEU A 353 -18.82 -10.88 -22.95
C LEU A 353 -19.39 -12.09 -22.22
N VAL A 354 -18.52 -12.91 -21.62
CA VAL A 354 -18.96 -14.01 -20.76
C VAL A 354 -19.59 -13.40 -19.52
N GLU A 355 -20.92 -13.50 -19.42
CA GLU A 355 -21.66 -13.00 -18.27
C GLU A 355 -21.26 -13.80 -17.02
N CYS A 356 -21.09 -13.11 -15.89
CA CYS A 356 -20.78 -13.74 -14.61
C CYS A 356 -22.06 -14.38 -14.05
N PRO A 357 -22.11 -15.71 -13.83
CA PRO A 357 -23.33 -16.40 -13.42
C PRO A 357 -23.64 -16.22 -11.93
N TYR A 358 -22.68 -15.74 -11.13
CA TYR A 358 -22.81 -15.72 -9.68
C TYR A 358 -23.64 -14.54 -9.17
N GLN A 359 -24.42 -14.85 -8.15
CA GLN A 359 -24.98 -13.90 -7.20
C GLN A 359 -23.98 -13.65 -6.09
N PHE A 360 -24.05 -12.46 -5.47
CA PHE A 360 -23.07 -12.03 -4.47
C PHE A 360 -23.76 -11.74 -3.14
N ALA A 361 -23.12 -12.18 -2.06
CA ALA A 361 -23.37 -11.78 -0.68
C ALA A 361 -22.22 -10.95 -0.13
N SER A 362 -22.46 -10.22 0.96
CA SER A 362 -21.44 -9.47 1.68
C SER A 362 -21.78 -9.41 3.16
N ARG A 363 -20.79 -9.16 4.00
CA ARG A 363 -20.91 -9.21 5.45
C ARG A 363 -21.86 -8.16 6.01
N LEU A 364 -22.99 -8.61 6.58
CA LEU A 364 -23.99 -7.72 7.17
C LEU A 364 -23.41 -6.86 8.32
N ASN A 365 -22.51 -7.43 9.13
CA ASN A 365 -21.85 -6.71 10.23
C ASN A 365 -21.04 -5.50 9.74
N SER A 366 -20.57 -5.47 8.49
CA SER A 366 -19.83 -4.33 7.95
C SER A 366 -20.72 -3.08 7.83
N MET A 367 -22.04 -3.24 7.76
CA MET A 367 -23.00 -2.13 7.68
C MET A 367 -23.13 -1.33 8.99
N GLN A 368 -22.56 -1.82 10.09
CA GLN A 368 -22.44 -1.08 11.35
C GLN A 368 -21.33 -0.01 11.29
N ALA A 369 -20.33 -0.16 10.42
CA ALA A 369 -19.20 0.74 10.31
C ALA A 369 -19.60 2.08 9.68
N ARG A 370 -18.79 3.13 9.92
CA ARG A 370 -18.98 4.48 9.34
C ARG A 370 -20.44 4.97 9.39
N ARG A 371 -21.02 5.01 10.59
CA ARG A 371 -22.41 5.48 10.80
C ARG A 371 -22.59 6.96 10.44
N ASP A 372 -21.50 7.73 10.41
CA ASP A 372 -21.45 9.07 9.84
C ASP A 372 -21.89 9.12 8.37
N LEU A 373 -21.79 8.01 7.64
CA LEU A 373 -22.23 7.87 6.24
C LEU A 373 -23.62 7.22 6.09
N ALA A 374 -24.27 6.85 7.20
CA ALA A 374 -25.60 6.25 7.16
C ALA A 374 -26.65 7.33 6.87
N GLY A 375 -27.55 7.07 5.91
CA GLY A 375 -28.65 7.96 5.56
C GLY A 375 -29.87 7.74 6.45
N ARG A 376 -30.80 8.71 6.48
CA ARG A 376 -32.08 8.57 7.20
C ARG A 376 -32.88 7.32 6.78
N ALA A 377 -32.75 6.91 5.53
CA ALA A 377 -33.41 5.72 4.98
C ALA A 377 -32.88 4.39 5.55
N ASP A 378 -31.66 4.38 6.08
CA ASP A 378 -31.03 3.17 6.65
C ASP A 378 -31.69 2.78 7.99
N GLY A 379 -32.40 3.71 8.66
CA GLY A 379 -33.12 3.43 9.90
C GLY A 379 -32.22 3.23 11.12
N SER A 380 -32.66 2.38 12.05
CA SER A 380 -31.97 2.08 13.31
C SER A 380 -30.62 1.39 13.10
N ASN A 381 -29.75 1.43 14.11
CA ASN A 381 -28.47 0.70 14.09
C ASN A 381 -28.66 -0.73 14.61
N ASP A 382 -29.48 -1.50 13.91
CA ASP A 382 -29.79 -2.89 14.20
C ASP A 382 -29.79 -3.73 12.91
N VAL A 383 -30.04 -5.03 13.04
CA VAL A 383 -30.07 -5.99 11.92
C VAL A 383 -30.99 -5.52 10.78
N LEU A 384 -32.16 -4.97 11.08
CA LEU A 384 -33.11 -4.53 10.05
C LEU A 384 -32.62 -3.28 9.33
N GLY A 385 -32.02 -2.33 10.05
CA GLY A 385 -31.40 -1.16 9.43
C GLY A 385 -30.14 -1.50 8.63
N TRP A 386 -29.36 -2.48 9.09
CA TRP A 386 -28.21 -3.00 8.34
C TRP A 386 -28.63 -3.65 7.02
N ILE A 387 -29.74 -4.41 6.99
CA ILE A 387 -30.31 -4.97 5.76
C ILE A 387 -30.71 -3.84 4.79
N LYS A 388 -31.37 -2.79 5.28
CA LYS A 388 -31.72 -1.62 4.45
C LYS A 388 -30.50 -0.92 3.87
N ARG A 389 -29.45 -0.75 4.68
CA ARG A 389 -28.19 -0.15 4.20
C ARG A 389 -27.53 -1.03 3.15
N GLN A 390 -27.50 -2.34 3.37
CA GLN A 390 -26.94 -3.30 2.43
C GLN A 390 -27.70 -3.34 1.09
N ALA A 391 -29.01 -3.06 1.10
CA ALA A 391 -29.83 -2.92 -0.11
C ALA A 391 -29.36 -1.81 -1.07
N ARG A 392 -28.55 -0.86 -0.59
CA ARG A 392 -27.97 0.21 -1.42
C ARG A 392 -26.82 -0.29 -2.29
N VAL A 393 -26.25 -1.46 -2.01
CA VAL A 393 -25.12 -2.02 -2.74
C VAL A 393 -25.60 -2.50 -4.11
N ARG A 394 -25.19 -1.82 -5.18
CA ARG A 394 -25.57 -2.22 -6.54
C ARG A 394 -24.93 -3.56 -6.93
N GLY A 395 -25.78 -4.49 -7.37
CA GLY A 395 -25.36 -5.82 -7.84
C GLY A 395 -25.25 -6.88 -6.74
N LEU A 396 -25.59 -6.54 -5.50
CA LEU A 396 -25.74 -7.48 -4.40
C LEU A 396 -27.17 -8.02 -4.38
N SER A 397 -27.33 -9.33 -4.16
CA SER A 397 -28.65 -9.97 -4.13
C SER A 397 -28.85 -10.87 -2.92
N LEU A 398 -27.76 -11.23 -2.23
CA LEU A 398 -27.77 -12.16 -1.11
C LEU A 398 -27.25 -11.48 0.17
N VAL A 399 -27.71 -11.96 1.31
CA VAL A 399 -27.26 -11.56 2.65
C VAL A 399 -26.98 -12.81 3.46
N ASP A 400 -25.80 -12.87 4.07
CA ASP A 400 -25.45 -13.90 5.03
C ASP A 400 -25.71 -13.42 6.45
N LEU A 401 -26.35 -14.28 7.24
CA LEU A 401 -26.81 -13.96 8.59
C LEU A 401 -26.06 -14.78 9.62
N ASN A 402 -25.50 -14.13 10.64
CA ASN A 402 -24.85 -14.83 11.74
C ASN A 402 -25.90 -15.43 12.69
N HIS A 403 -25.73 -16.70 13.06
CA HIS A 403 -26.50 -17.37 14.10
C HIS A 403 -25.59 -17.68 15.31
N PRO A 404 -25.99 -17.36 16.56
CA PRO A 404 -27.28 -16.77 16.95
C PRO A 404 -27.35 -15.24 16.76
N GLN A 405 -26.21 -14.55 16.69
CA GLN A 405 -26.05 -13.08 16.76
C GLN A 405 -27.15 -12.25 16.06
N HIS A 406 -27.46 -12.53 14.79
CA HIS A 406 -28.50 -11.80 14.04
C HIS A 406 -29.87 -12.45 14.17
N THR A 407 -29.91 -13.76 14.09
CA THR A 407 -31.17 -14.52 14.04
C THR A 407 -31.96 -14.48 15.36
N THR A 408 -31.29 -14.38 16.51
CA THR A 408 -31.93 -14.38 17.83
C THR A 408 -31.91 -13.01 18.50
N ALA A 409 -31.59 -11.94 17.75
CA ALA A 409 -31.71 -10.59 18.28
C ALA A 409 -33.18 -10.30 18.66
N VAL A 410 -33.36 -9.51 19.72
CA VAL A 410 -34.67 -9.30 20.36
C VAL A 410 -35.74 -8.90 19.34
N GLY A 411 -36.82 -9.68 19.30
CA GLY A 411 -37.99 -9.40 18.46
C GLY A 411 -37.87 -9.83 16.99
N LEU A 412 -36.75 -10.46 16.57
CA LEU A 412 -36.60 -11.03 15.24
C LEU A 412 -37.13 -12.47 15.18
N THR A 413 -37.70 -12.81 14.02
CA THR A 413 -38.20 -14.15 13.68
C THR A 413 -37.85 -14.44 12.22
N PRO A 414 -37.84 -15.70 11.76
CA PRO A 414 -37.57 -16.02 10.36
C PRO A 414 -38.50 -15.28 9.41
N LYS A 415 -39.79 -15.15 9.78
CA LYS A 415 -40.79 -14.40 9.01
C LYS A 415 -40.45 -12.92 8.89
N LYS A 416 -40.04 -12.27 9.99
CA LYS A 416 -39.67 -10.84 9.97
C LYS A 416 -38.41 -10.58 9.15
N LEU A 417 -37.39 -11.43 9.30
CA LEU A 417 -36.15 -11.33 8.52
C LEU A 417 -36.41 -11.54 7.03
N SER A 418 -37.18 -12.58 6.68
CA SER A 418 -37.56 -12.85 5.27
C SER A 418 -38.33 -11.68 4.65
N ALA A 419 -39.26 -11.08 5.40
CA ALA A 419 -40.01 -9.91 4.94
C ALA A 419 -39.11 -8.67 4.76
N ALA A 420 -38.15 -8.46 5.66
CA ALA A 420 -37.19 -7.36 5.57
C ALA A 420 -36.25 -7.51 4.37
N LEU A 421 -35.70 -8.70 4.15
CA LEU A 421 -34.87 -9.03 2.98
C LEU A 421 -35.67 -8.83 1.69
N SER A 422 -36.89 -9.38 1.60
CA SER A 422 -37.75 -9.24 0.42
C SER A 422 -38.09 -7.78 0.12
N SER A 423 -38.40 -6.98 1.15
CA SER A 423 -38.70 -5.55 1.00
C SER A 423 -37.47 -4.74 0.54
N ALA A 424 -36.27 -5.24 0.84
CA ALA A 424 -34.99 -4.69 0.40
C ALA A 424 -34.55 -5.22 -0.98
N GLY A 425 -35.29 -6.14 -1.61
CA GLY A 425 -34.88 -6.78 -2.86
C GLY A 425 -33.71 -7.75 -2.71
N LEU A 426 -33.51 -8.28 -1.49
CA LEU A 426 -32.43 -9.21 -1.13
C LEU A 426 -33.03 -10.57 -0.71
N ALA A 427 -32.21 -11.62 -0.76
CA ALA A 427 -32.53 -12.95 -0.23
C ALA A 427 -31.47 -13.42 0.76
N ALA A 428 -31.78 -14.42 1.58
CA ALA A 428 -30.79 -15.05 2.44
C ALA A 428 -29.88 -15.95 1.60
N GLY A 429 -28.56 -15.77 1.69
CA GLY A 429 -27.58 -16.62 1.03
C GLY A 429 -27.23 -17.83 1.89
N ALA A 430 -26.56 -17.54 3.01
CA ALA A 430 -26.16 -18.51 4.01
C ALA A 430 -26.50 -18.07 5.45
N VAL A 431 -26.48 -19.03 6.37
CA VAL A 431 -26.39 -18.77 7.81
C VAL A 431 -24.98 -19.10 8.27
N CYS A 432 -24.29 -18.14 8.87
CA CYS A 432 -22.92 -18.30 9.36
C CYS A 432 -22.94 -18.55 10.87
N LEU A 433 -22.37 -19.65 11.33
CA LEU A 433 -22.38 -20.02 12.74
C LEU A 433 -21.38 -19.17 13.54
N ARG A 434 -21.79 -18.76 14.75
CA ARG A 434 -20.97 -18.09 15.75
C ARG A 434 -21.12 -18.81 17.09
N PHE A 435 -19.99 -19.21 17.67
CA PHE A 435 -19.94 -19.82 18.99
C PHE A 435 -19.76 -18.74 20.06
N PRO A 436 -20.61 -18.68 21.10
CA PRO A 436 -20.39 -17.80 22.25
C PRO A 436 -19.10 -18.15 23.02
N ALA A 437 -18.20 -17.18 23.18
CA ALA A 437 -16.86 -17.42 23.74
C ALA A 437 -16.91 -17.94 25.19
N GLU A 438 -17.87 -17.47 25.98
CA GLU A 438 -18.08 -17.88 27.37
C GLU A 438 -18.34 -19.38 27.56
N GLU A 439 -18.84 -20.05 26.53
CA GLU A 439 -19.15 -21.48 26.56
C GLU A 439 -18.10 -22.31 25.81
N TYR A 440 -17.50 -21.76 24.75
CA TYR A 440 -16.68 -22.53 23.81
C TYR A 440 -15.20 -22.16 23.79
N ALA A 441 -14.70 -21.29 24.67
CA ALA A 441 -13.29 -20.88 24.72
C ALA A 441 -12.26 -22.03 24.77
N LEU A 442 -12.65 -23.23 25.20
CA LEU A 442 -11.80 -24.43 25.26
C LEU A 442 -12.12 -25.46 24.15
N GLY A 443 -12.76 -25.02 23.07
CA GLY A 443 -13.18 -25.85 21.94
C GLY A 443 -14.68 -26.12 21.93
N ALA A 444 -15.21 -26.32 20.73
CA ALA A 444 -16.62 -26.66 20.49
C ALA A 444 -16.75 -28.13 20.10
N PHE A 445 -16.52 -28.49 18.84
CA PHE A 445 -16.67 -29.87 18.36
C PHE A 445 -15.55 -30.80 18.81
N SER A 446 -14.36 -30.27 19.05
CA SER A 446 -13.16 -30.99 19.46
C SER A 446 -13.00 -31.09 20.98
N ASN A 447 -13.88 -30.42 21.75
CA ASN A 447 -13.82 -30.34 23.21
C ASN A 447 -13.83 -31.74 23.85
N PRO A 448 -13.00 -32.03 24.87
CA PRO A 448 -13.01 -33.32 25.56
C PRO A 448 -14.34 -33.63 26.27
N ASP A 449 -15.09 -32.62 26.73
CA ASP A 449 -16.37 -32.79 27.40
C ASP A 449 -17.50 -33.13 26.39
N PRO A 450 -18.13 -34.32 26.46
CA PRO A 450 -19.23 -34.69 25.57
C PRO A 450 -20.45 -33.77 25.68
N ALA A 451 -20.69 -33.14 26.83
CA ALA A 451 -21.82 -32.22 27.00
C ALA A 451 -21.60 -30.93 26.20
N VAL A 452 -20.38 -30.38 26.20
CA VAL A 452 -20.03 -29.19 25.39
C VAL A 452 -20.18 -29.50 23.90
N ARG A 453 -19.69 -30.65 23.44
CA ARG A 453 -19.85 -31.08 22.05
C ARG A 453 -21.31 -31.23 21.64
N ALA A 454 -22.14 -31.84 22.50
CA ALA A 454 -23.56 -32.01 22.23
C ALA A 454 -24.27 -30.66 22.06
N LYS A 455 -23.93 -29.66 22.88
CA LYS A 455 -24.45 -28.30 22.74
C LYS A 455 -23.98 -27.60 21.46
N ALA A 456 -22.70 -27.75 21.11
CA ALA A 456 -22.17 -27.21 19.85
C ALA A 456 -22.91 -27.77 18.63
N VAL A 457 -23.18 -29.09 18.62
CA VAL A 457 -23.99 -29.74 17.58
C VAL A 457 -25.42 -29.20 17.59
N GLN A 458 -26.05 -29.07 18.75
CA GLN A 458 -27.41 -28.55 18.85
C GLN A 458 -27.53 -27.12 18.30
N LEU A 459 -26.63 -26.22 18.71
CA LEU A 459 -26.57 -24.85 18.21
C LEU A 459 -26.41 -24.81 16.68
N SER A 460 -25.58 -25.69 16.15
CA SER A 460 -25.36 -25.80 14.70
C SER A 460 -26.60 -26.32 13.97
N VAL A 461 -27.31 -27.30 14.54
CA VAL A 461 -28.59 -27.80 14.01
C VAL A 461 -29.66 -26.71 14.03
N GLU A 462 -29.69 -25.87 15.06
CA GLU A 462 -30.56 -24.69 15.11
C GLU A 462 -30.23 -23.69 14.01
N GLY A 463 -28.94 -23.43 13.74
CA GLY A 463 -28.49 -22.66 12.57
C GLY A 463 -28.98 -23.24 11.24
N CYS A 464 -28.90 -24.57 11.08
CA CYS A 464 -29.44 -25.29 9.91
C CYS A 464 -30.97 -25.09 9.75
N ARG A 465 -31.73 -25.07 10.85
CA ARG A 465 -33.18 -24.79 10.82
C ARG A 465 -33.45 -23.34 10.42
N TRP A 466 -32.65 -22.39 10.90
CA TRP A 466 -32.73 -20.99 10.49
C TRP A 466 -32.46 -20.84 8.99
N ALA A 467 -31.43 -21.51 8.46
CA ALA A 467 -31.14 -21.50 7.03
C ALA A 467 -32.35 -21.98 6.21
N ALA A 468 -32.93 -23.12 6.59
CA ALA A 468 -34.12 -23.67 5.94
C ALA A 468 -35.33 -22.72 6.00
N GLN A 469 -35.59 -22.09 7.15
CA GLN A 469 -36.72 -21.18 7.31
C GLN A 469 -36.56 -19.85 6.57
N LEU A 470 -35.32 -19.42 6.31
CA LEU A 470 -35.00 -18.22 5.55
C LEU A 470 -34.87 -18.48 4.04
N GLY A 471 -34.87 -19.75 3.62
CA GLY A 471 -34.61 -20.14 2.23
C GLY A 471 -33.13 -20.05 1.82
N ALA A 472 -32.21 -19.99 2.80
CA ALA A 472 -30.78 -20.06 2.55
C ALA A 472 -30.35 -21.48 2.19
N ARG A 473 -29.28 -21.63 1.40
CA ARG A 473 -28.79 -22.95 0.93
C ARG A 473 -27.80 -23.58 1.90
N ASP A 474 -27.08 -22.75 2.64
CA ASP A 474 -25.87 -23.14 3.35
C ASP A 474 -25.91 -22.76 4.83
N LEU A 475 -25.43 -23.69 5.67
CA LEU A 475 -24.88 -23.38 6.98
C LEU A 475 -23.35 -23.33 6.83
N ILE A 476 -22.75 -22.15 7.04
CA ILE A 476 -21.29 -21.98 7.03
C ILE A 476 -20.77 -22.12 8.48
N LEU A 477 -19.81 -23.01 8.66
CA LEU A 477 -19.19 -23.34 9.94
C LEU A 477 -17.75 -22.88 9.98
N TRP A 478 -17.48 -21.88 10.81
CA TRP A 478 -16.13 -21.54 11.20
C TRP A 478 -15.86 -22.06 12.62
N THR A 479 -14.90 -22.98 12.75
CA THR A 479 -14.59 -23.65 14.02
C THR A 479 -13.62 -22.82 14.87
N GLN A 480 -14.03 -21.60 15.18
CA GLN A 480 -13.23 -20.53 15.81
C GLN A 480 -12.40 -20.99 17.01
N PHE A 481 -12.96 -21.84 17.87
CA PHE A 481 -12.32 -22.25 19.12
C PHE A 481 -11.74 -23.67 19.09
N ASP A 482 -11.95 -24.42 18.00
CA ASP A 482 -11.48 -25.80 17.90
C ASP A 482 -9.99 -25.82 17.53
N GLY A 483 -9.15 -25.90 18.56
CA GLY A 483 -7.71 -25.93 18.43
C GLY A 483 -6.98 -25.95 19.77
N TYR A 484 -5.75 -25.45 19.76
CA TYR A 484 -4.86 -25.39 20.92
C TYR A 484 -3.82 -24.28 20.75
N ASP A 485 -3.21 -23.87 21.86
CA ASP A 485 -2.21 -22.79 21.90
C ASP A 485 -0.82 -23.28 22.29
N TYR A 486 -0.75 -24.31 23.13
CA TYR A 486 0.50 -24.83 23.68
C TYR A 486 0.80 -26.25 23.20
N ALA A 487 2.08 -26.57 23.12
CA ALA A 487 2.51 -27.96 22.98
C ALA A 487 1.93 -28.80 24.13
N PHE A 488 1.48 -30.02 23.82
CA PHE A 488 0.88 -30.97 24.76
C PHE A 488 -0.50 -30.58 25.35
N GLN A 489 -1.12 -29.48 24.89
CA GLN A 489 -2.45 -29.07 25.38
C GLN A 489 -3.57 -30.01 24.91
N ALA A 490 -3.45 -30.58 23.72
CA ALA A 490 -4.49 -31.41 23.10
C ALA A 490 -3.95 -32.76 22.65
N ASP A 491 -4.78 -33.80 22.80
CA ASP A 491 -4.64 -35.06 22.06
C ASP A 491 -5.20 -34.84 20.66
N TYR A 492 -4.31 -34.73 19.68
CA TYR A 492 -4.66 -34.37 18.30
C TYR A 492 -5.57 -35.40 17.63
N LEU A 493 -5.33 -36.70 17.85
CA LEU A 493 -6.12 -37.76 17.25
C LEU A 493 -7.51 -37.80 17.88
N ALA A 494 -7.59 -37.69 19.20
CA ALA A 494 -8.87 -37.67 19.89
C ALA A 494 -9.68 -36.42 19.54
N ALA A 495 -9.04 -35.25 19.42
CA ALA A 495 -9.67 -34.01 18.96
C ALA A 495 -10.23 -34.16 17.54
N TRP A 496 -9.44 -34.71 16.62
CA TRP A 496 -9.89 -34.98 15.24
C TRP A 496 -11.12 -35.89 15.20
N GLN A 497 -11.08 -37.04 15.89
CA GLN A 497 -12.19 -38.00 15.90
C GLN A 497 -13.47 -37.41 16.51
N ARG A 498 -13.34 -36.58 17.56
CA ARG A 498 -14.47 -35.86 18.15
C ARG A 498 -15.09 -34.88 17.14
N THR A 499 -14.27 -34.11 16.43
CA THR A 499 -14.73 -33.21 15.38
C THR A 499 -15.46 -33.96 14.27
N VAL A 500 -14.89 -35.06 13.76
CA VAL A 500 -15.54 -35.91 12.74
C VAL A 500 -16.90 -36.41 13.21
N GLN A 501 -16.98 -36.94 14.44
CA GLN A 501 -18.23 -37.46 14.99
C GLN A 501 -19.29 -36.37 15.13
N ALA A 502 -18.92 -35.19 15.64
CA ALA A 502 -19.84 -34.07 15.81
C ALA A 502 -20.36 -33.54 14.47
N LEU A 503 -19.50 -33.41 13.47
CA LEU A 503 -19.88 -32.94 12.14
C LEU A 503 -20.76 -33.96 11.39
N ARG A 504 -20.56 -35.28 11.60
CA ARG A 504 -21.49 -36.32 11.12
C ARG A 504 -22.87 -36.16 11.73
N GLN A 505 -22.94 -36.01 13.07
CA GLN A 505 -24.21 -35.81 13.78
C GLN A 505 -24.94 -34.56 13.29
N LEU A 506 -24.21 -33.47 13.08
CA LEU A 506 -24.76 -32.24 12.53
C LEU A 506 -25.30 -32.44 11.11
N ALA A 507 -24.48 -32.99 10.21
CA ALA A 507 -24.86 -33.22 8.82
C ALA A 507 -26.10 -34.13 8.70
N ASP A 508 -26.20 -35.16 9.56
CA ASP A 508 -27.33 -36.09 9.63
C ASP A 508 -28.61 -35.44 10.21
N ALA A 509 -28.46 -34.43 11.07
CA ALA A 509 -29.58 -33.75 11.74
C ALA A 509 -30.04 -32.46 11.03
N CYS A 510 -29.30 -31.94 10.07
CA CYS A 510 -29.69 -30.76 9.29
C CYS A 510 -30.92 -31.03 8.42
N PRO A 511 -31.84 -30.05 8.23
CA PRO A 511 -32.97 -30.20 7.34
C PRO A 511 -32.55 -30.59 5.92
N PRO A 512 -33.34 -31.41 5.21
CA PRO A 512 -33.04 -31.79 3.83
C PRO A 512 -32.83 -30.58 2.93
N GLY A 513 -31.79 -30.64 2.09
CA GLY A 513 -31.43 -29.58 1.16
C GLY A 513 -30.47 -28.52 1.71
N ILE A 514 -30.21 -28.50 3.02
CA ILE A 514 -29.19 -27.62 3.61
C ILE A 514 -27.81 -28.27 3.49
N ARG A 515 -26.87 -27.53 2.92
CA ARG A 515 -25.45 -27.91 2.89
C ARG A 515 -24.76 -27.39 4.15
N VAL A 516 -23.94 -28.24 4.75
CA VAL A 516 -23.04 -27.88 5.84
C VAL A 516 -21.66 -27.64 5.25
N SER A 517 -21.19 -26.40 5.36
CA SER A 517 -19.97 -25.95 4.71
C SER A 517 -18.93 -25.50 5.72
N LEU A 518 -17.82 -26.22 5.84
CA LEU A 518 -16.75 -25.87 6.77
C LEU A 518 -15.80 -24.83 6.15
N GLU A 519 -15.47 -23.83 6.94
CA GLU A 519 -14.50 -22.78 6.64
C GLU A 519 -13.19 -23.04 7.41
N PRO A 520 -12.14 -23.58 6.77
CA PRO A 520 -10.84 -23.78 7.42
C PRO A 520 -10.13 -22.45 7.64
N LYS A 521 -9.51 -22.30 8.80
CA LYS A 521 -8.68 -21.15 9.16
C LYS A 521 -7.45 -21.62 9.94
N PRO A 522 -6.22 -21.26 9.54
CA PRO A 522 -5.01 -21.77 10.18
C PRO A 522 -4.84 -21.32 11.63
N THR A 523 -5.17 -20.05 11.90
CA THR A 523 -4.96 -19.39 13.18
C THR A 523 -5.92 -18.23 13.33
N ASP A 524 -6.25 -17.87 14.57
CA ASP A 524 -7.15 -16.79 14.94
C ASP A 524 -6.67 -16.10 16.23
N GLU A 525 -7.25 -14.94 16.56
CA GLU A 525 -7.07 -14.32 17.88
C GLU A 525 -7.54 -15.22 19.03
N SER A 526 -8.51 -16.10 18.76
CA SER A 526 -9.12 -17.01 19.74
C SER A 526 -8.44 -18.37 19.83
N THR A 527 -7.59 -18.74 18.86
CA THR A 527 -6.98 -20.06 18.75
C THR A 527 -5.72 -19.98 17.90
N ARG A 528 -4.56 -20.28 18.48
CA ARG A 528 -3.28 -20.18 17.76
C ARG A 528 -3.11 -21.28 16.73
N TRP A 529 -3.54 -22.50 17.01
CA TRP A 529 -3.45 -23.65 16.10
C TRP A 529 -4.82 -24.33 15.96
N ALA A 530 -5.46 -24.19 14.80
CA ALA A 530 -6.73 -24.85 14.53
C ALA A 530 -6.56 -26.36 14.29
N ILE A 531 -7.58 -27.16 14.64
CA ILE A 531 -7.63 -28.59 14.28
C ILE A 531 -7.68 -28.79 12.76
N VAL A 532 -8.28 -27.84 12.03
CA VAL A 532 -8.44 -27.89 10.57
C VAL A 532 -7.79 -26.64 9.95
N PRO A 533 -6.45 -26.58 9.88
CA PRO A 533 -5.75 -25.34 9.59
C PRO A 533 -5.62 -25.00 8.10
N SER A 534 -5.94 -25.92 7.20
CA SER A 534 -5.61 -25.83 5.78
C SER A 534 -6.66 -26.49 4.89
N THR A 535 -6.61 -26.21 3.58
CA THR A 535 -7.46 -26.85 2.58
C THR A 535 -7.25 -28.37 2.56
N ALA A 536 -6.01 -28.82 2.69
CA ALA A 536 -5.70 -30.26 2.71
C ALA A 536 -6.29 -30.96 3.95
N ALA A 537 -6.18 -30.35 5.13
CA ALA A 537 -6.82 -30.86 6.34
C ALA A 537 -8.34 -30.87 6.18
N ALA A 538 -8.93 -29.81 5.63
CA ALA A 538 -10.36 -29.72 5.40
C ALA A 538 -10.88 -30.81 4.44
N LEU A 539 -10.13 -31.12 3.38
CA LEU A 539 -10.45 -32.23 2.47
C LEU A 539 -10.37 -33.59 3.15
N LEU A 540 -9.35 -33.83 3.98
CA LEU A 540 -9.27 -35.05 4.79
C LEU A 540 -10.46 -35.15 5.74
N LEU A 541 -10.83 -34.05 6.39
CA LEU A 541 -11.99 -34.01 7.27
C LEU A 541 -13.29 -34.30 6.50
N ALA A 542 -13.49 -33.71 5.32
CA ALA A 542 -14.67 -33.96 4.50
C ALA A 542 -14.77 -35.43 4.07
N LYS A 543 -13.62 -36.07 3.78
CA LYS A 543 -13.54 -37.51 3.52
C LYS A 543 -13.88 -38.34 4.75
N ASP A 544 -13.39 -37.95 5.92
CA ASP A 544 -13.67 -38.68 7.17
C ASP A 544 -15.12 -38.47 7.64
N VAL A 545 -15.71 -37.28 7.46
CA VAL A 545 -17.12 -37.02 7.76
C VAL A 545 -18.01 -37.87 6.85
N ASP A 546 -17.67 -37.98 5.56
CA ASP A 546 -18.34 -38.84 4.58
C ASP A 546 -19.86 -38.65 4.56
N ARG A 547 -20.28 -37.41 4.28
CA ARG A 547 -21.67 -37.04 4.07
C ARG A 547 -21.86 -36.25 2.78
N PRO A 548 -22.94 -36.48 2.02
CA PRO A 548 -23.16 -35.82 0.74
C PRO A 548 -23.44 -34.32 0.90
N ASN A 549 -24.09 -33.92 2.00
CA ASN A 549 -24.38 -32.52 2.32
C ASN A 549 -23.26 -31.84 3.12
N PHE A 550 -22.09 -32.45 3.28
CA PHE A 550 -20.93 -31.83 3.92
C PHE A 550 -19.86 -31.47 2.88
N GLY A 551 -19.43 -30.21 2.89
CA GLY A 551 -18.45 -29.64 1.97
C GLY A 551 -17.73 -28.45 2.61
N LEU A 552 -17.09 -27.64 1.78
CA LEU A 552 -16.15 -26.59 2.19
C LEU A 552 -16.53 -25.24 1.59
N THR A 553 -16.39 -24.21 2.42
CA THR A 553 -16.32 -22.81 2.02
C THR A 553 -14.89 -22.37 2.17
N LEU A 554 -14.21 -22.06 1.08
CA LEU A 554 -12.82 -21.58 1.15
C LEU A 554 -12.82 -20.07 1.34
N ASP A 555 -11.87 -19.55 2.11
CA ASP A 555 -11.65 -18.11 2.27
C ASP A 555 -10.30 -17.73 1.65
N MET A 556 -10.28 -16.71 0.80
CA MET A 556 -9.06 -16.30 0.10
C MET A 556 -7.95 -15.88 1.06
N GLY A 557 -8.27 -15.05 2.06
CA GLY A 557 -7.34 -14.59 3.07
C GLY A 557 -6.82 -15.74 3.93
N HIS A 558 -7.67 -16.72 4.28
CA HIS A 558 -7.25 -17.89 5.06
C HIS A 558 -6.32 -18.82 4.27
N MET A 559 -6.59 -19.03 2.98
CA MET A 559 -5.69 -19.79 2.10
C MET A 559 -4.32 -19.11 1.98
N LEU A 560 -4.30 -17.78 1.76
CA LEU A 560 -3.07 -17.00 1.73
C LEU A 560 -2.31 -17.07 3.06
N LEU A 561 -3.02 -16.99 4.19
CA LEU A 561 -2.46 -17.11 5.52
C LEU A 561 -1.87 -18.51 5.80
N ALA A 562 -2.46 -19.55 5.23
CA ALA A 562 -1.96 -20.92 5.29
C ALA A 562 -0.78 -21.17 4.33
N GLY A 563 -0.37 -20.16 3.54
CA GLY A 563 0.70 -20.29 2.55
C GLY A 563 0.28 -21.08 1.29
N GLU A 564 -1.01 -21.15 1.01
CA GLU A 564 -1.57 -21.88 -0.13
C GLU A 564 -1.72 -20.98 -1.35
N ASN A 565 -1.69 -21.56 -2.56
CA ASN A 565 -2.21 -20.89 -3.75
C ASN A 565 -3.74 -21.04 -3.77
N PRO A 566 -4.52 -19.94 -3.67
CA PRO A 566 -5.99 -20.00 -3.64
C PRO A 566 -6.62 -20.74 -4.83
N ALA A 567 -6.04 -20.59 -6.02
CA ALA A 567 -6.55 -21.21 -7.24
C ALA A 567 -6.34 -22.74 -7.22
N GLN A 568 -5.19 -23.20 -6.72
CA GLN A 568 -4.92 -24.62 -6.52
C GLN A 568 -5.89 -25.23 -5.49
N SER A 569 -6.13 -24.54 -4.38
CA SER A 569 -7.06 -24.99 -3.34
C SER A 569 -8.50 -25.11 -3.89
N VAL A 570 -8.97 -24.11 -4.65
CA VAL A 570 -10.25 -24.17 -5.37
C VAL A 570 -10.29 -25.33 -6.36
N ALA A 571 -9.22 -25.56 -7.14
CA ALA A 571 -9.13 -26.66 -8.09
C ALA A 571 -9.28 -28.04 -7.42
N LEU A 572 -8.56 -28.27 -6.33
CA LEU A 572 -8.57 -29.54 -5.61
C LEU A 572 -9.93 -29.81 -4.94
N VAL A 573 -10.50 -28.81 -4.27
CA VAL A 573 -11.79 -28.95 -3.59
C VAL A 573 -12.94 -29.08 -4.59
N GLY A 574 -12.88 -28.32 -5.68
CA GLY A 574 -13.82 -28.41 -6.79
C GLY A 574 -13.80 -29.79 -7.45
N ALA A 575 -12.60 -30.32 -7.74
CA ALA A 575 -12.44 -31.67 -8.30
C ALA A 575 -12.97 -32.78 -7.38
N ALA A 576 -12.92 -32.57 -6.06
CA ALA A 576 -13.50 -33.48 -5.07
C ALA A 576 -15.03 -33.38 -4.97
N GLY A 577 -15.67 -32.43 -5.65
CA GLY A 577 -17.12 -32.16 -5.54
C GLY A 577 -17.52 -31.63 -4.17
N LYS A 578 -16.57 -31.01 -3.45
CA LYS A 578 -16.77 -30.53 -2.07
C LYS A 578 -16.75 -29.01 -1.94
N LEU A 579 -16.62 -28.26 -3.03
CA LEU A 579 -16.64 -26.79 -3.00
C LEU A 579 -18.09 -26.31 -2.96
N PHE A 580 -18.53 -25.76 -1.83
CA PHE A 580 -19.91 -25.26 -1.65
C PHE A 580 -19.98 -23.74 -1.62
N GLY A 581 -18.91 -23.08 -1.18
CA GLY A 581 -18.82 -21.63 -1.13
C GLY A 581 -17.40 -21.11 -1.29
N LEU A 582 -17.31 -19.80 -1.52
CA LEU A 582 -16.06 -19.06 -1.53
C LEU A 582 -16.28 -17.69 -0.87
N GLN A 583 -15.44 -17.39 0.12
CA GLN A 583 -15.32 -16.10 0.75
C GLN A 583 -14.15 -15.34 0.11
N LEU A 584 -14.47 -14.16 -0.40
CA LEU A 584 -13.59 -13.33 -1.20
C LEU A 584 -13.19 -12.09 -0.41
N ASN A 585 -11.89 -11.95 -0.20
CA ASN A 585 -11.22 -10.83 0.45
C ASN A 585 -9.76 -10.81 -0.03
N ASP A 586 -8.92 -10.02 0.64
CA ASP A 586 -7.47 -10.02 0.44
C ASP A 586 -6.76 -9.74 1.77
N ALA A 587 -5.46 -10.02 1.86
CA ALA A 587 -4.69 -9.84 3.10
C ALA A 587 -3.19 -9.70 2.85
N HIS A 588 -2.47 -9.07 3.78
CA HIS A 588 -1.01 -8.92 3.75
C HIS A 588 -0.25 -10.11 4.39
N VAL A 589 -0.86 -11.30 4.50
CA VAL A 589 -0.28 -12.54 5.06
C VAL A 589 0.52 -12.29 6.36
N ARG A 590 -0.20 -12.02 7.45
CA ARG A 590 0.37 -11.85 8.79
C ARG A 590 -0.23 -12.86 9.76
N LEU A 591 0.62 -13.67 10.40
CA LEU A 591 0.19 -14.67 11.38
C LEU A 591 -0.60 -14.02 12.53
N GLY A 592 -1.86 -14.43 12.68
CA GLY A 592 -2.76 -13.93 13.72
C GLY A 592 -3.43 -12.58 13.42
N ALA A 593 -3.35 -12.07 12.19
CA ALA A 593 -4.09 -10.89 11.78
C ALA A 593 -4.97 -11.21 10.55
N GLU A 594 -6.28 -11.14 10.74
CA GLU A 594 -7.25 -11.13 9.64
C GLU A 594 -7.42 -9.68 9.18
N ASP A 595 -6.85 -9.36 8.01
CA ASP A 595 -6.95 -8.01 7.48
C ASP A 595 -8.33 -7.76 6.84
N GLY A 596 -8.90 -8.78 6.20
CA GLY A 596 -10.23 -8.71 5.62
C GLY A 596 -10.37 -7.59 4.58
N LEU A 597 -9.36 -7.41 3.73
CA LEU A 597 -9.29 -6.30 2.78
C LEU A 597 -10.19 -6.54 1.57
N ALA A 598 -10.45 -5.47 0.81
CA ALA A 598 -11.17 -5.55 -0.45
C ALA A 598 -10.53 -6.57 -1.40
N PHE A 599 -11.36 -7.35 -2.07
CA PHE A 599 -10.94 -8.46 -2.94
C PHE A 599 -10.00 -7.98 -4.05
N ALA A 600 -8.88 -8.70 -4.24
CA ALA A 600 -7.85 -8.45 -5.25
C ALA A 600 -7.12 -7.11 -5.12
N SER A 601 -7.12 -6.50 -3.92
CA SER A 601 -6.44 -5.22 -3.65
C SER A 601 -4.93 -5.37 -3.38
N VAL A 602 -4.48 -6.55 -2.96
CA VAL A 602 -3.09 -6.87 -2.64
C VAL A 602 -2.57 -7.98 -3.56
N SER A 603 -3.35 -9.04 -3.71
CA SER A 603 -2.96 -10.31 -4.36
C SER A 603 -3.63 -10.49 -5.73
N GLY A 604 -3.61 -9.44 -6.57
CA GLY A 604 -4.39 -9.36 -7.82
C GLY A 604 -4.16 -10.51 -8.81
N SER A 605 -2.93 -11.00 -8.96
CA SER A 605 -2.62 -12.13 -9.85
C SER A 605 -3.22 -13.44 -9.35
N TYR A 606 -3.16 -13.72 -8.04
CA TYR A 606 -3.79 -14.89 -7.43
C TYR A 606 -5.32 -14.82 -7.53
N ALA A 607 -5.91 -13.64 -7.35
CA ALA A 607 -7.35 -13.44 -7.55
C ALA A 607 -7.77 -13.72 -8.99
N LEU A 608 -6.99 -13.29 -9.99
CA LEU A 608 -7.25 -13.59 -11.40
C LEU A 608 -7.15 -15.09 -11.70
N GLU A 609 -6.10 -15.75 -11.20
CA GLU A 609 -5.92 -17.20 -11.37
C GLU A 609 -7.07 -17.98 -10.71
N LEU A 610 -7.47 -17.59 -9.49
CA LEU A 610 -8.63 -18.17 -8.81
C LEU A 610 -9.90 -18.04 -9.64
N VAL A 611 -10.15 -16.87 -10.22
CA VAL A 611 -11.34 -16.61 -11.05
C VAL A 611 -11.30 -17.44 -12.35
N HIS A 612 -10.12 -17.61 -12.95
CA HIS A 612 -9.93 -18.51 -14.10
C HIS A 612 -10.30 -19.95 -13.76
N TRP A 613 -9.87 -20.45 -12.60
CA TRP A 613 -10.25 -21.79 -12.16
C TRP A 613 -11.75 -21.94 -11.84
N LEU A 614 -12.39 -20.91 -11.29
CA LEU A 614 -13.85 -20.91 -11.14
C LEU A 614 -14.57 -21.00 -12.50
N GLN A 615 -14.06 -20.37 -13.56
CA GLN A 615 -14.62 -20.52 -14.91
C GLN A 615 -14.46 -21.95 -15.42
N ARG A 616 -13.28 -22.55 -15.25
CA ARG A 616 -13.00 -23.91 -15.70
C ARG A 616 -13.86 -24.97 -15.01
N LEU A 617 -14.12 -24.79 -13.72
CA LEU A 617 -14.94 -25.70 -12.92
C LEU A 617 -16.43 -25.43 -13.07
N SER A 618 -16.81 -24.17 -13.33
CA SER A 618 -18.20 -23.67 -13.35
C SER A 618 -19.07 -24.18 -12.17
N PRO A 619 -18.60 -24.11 -10.92
CA PRO A 619 -19.27 -24.73 -9.80
C PRO A 619 -20.50 -23.92 -9.35
N ASP A 620 -21.57 -24.60 -8.89
CA ASP A 620 -22.72 -23.94 -8.26
C ASP A 620 -22.43 -23.67 -6.78
N ILE A 621 -21.82 -22.52 -6.51
CA ILE A 621 -21.30 -22.14 -5.20
C ILE A 621 -21.84 -20.80 -4.74
N HIS A 622 -21.86 -20.64 -3.42
CA HIS A 622 -22.17 -19.38 -2.77
C HIS A 622 -20.94 -18.47 -2.78
N ILE A 623 -21.08 -17.22 -3.25
CA ILE A 623 -20.00 -16.23 -3.27
C ILE A 623 -20.30 -15.13 -2.25
N PHE A 624 -19.40 -14.96 -1.29
CA PHE A 624 -19.51 -13.99 -0.21
C PHE A 624 -18.27 -13.09 -0.13
N PHE A 625 -18.43 -11.79 0.01
CA PHE A 625 -17.32 -10.89 0.31
C PHE A 625 -17.15 -10.76 1.83
N ASP A 626 -16.20 -11.52 2.42
CA ASP A 626 -15.85 -11.46 3.85
C ASP A 626 -14.81 -10.36 4.12
N THR A 627 -15.26 -9.11 4.00
CA THR A 627 -14.41 -7.94 4.15
C THR A 627 -14.79 -7.11 5.38
N PHE A 628 -13.81 -6.36 5.89
CA PHE A 628 -13.87 -5.59 7.14
C PHE A 628 -13.58 -4.10 6.87
N PRO A 629 -14.46 -3.37 6.15
CA PRO A 629 -14.30 -1.95 5.88
C PRO A 629 -14.42 -1.14 7.19
N LYS A 630 -13.29 -0.96 7.88
CA LYS A 630 -13.21 -0.24 9.16
C LYS A 630 -13.14 1.27 8.93
N LYS A 631 -12.45 1.70 7.87
CA LYS A 631 -12.22 3.12 7.54
C LYS A 631 -13.01 3.54 6.31
N GLU A 632 -13.38 2.58 5.47
CA GLU A 632 -14.02 2.74 4.18
C GLU A 632 -15.55 2.84 4.31
N ASP A 633 -16.20 3.36 3.28
CA ASP A 633 -17.66 3.25 3.15
C ASP A 633 -18.03 1.79 2.81
N PRO A 634 -18.74 1.06 3.70
CA PRO A 634 -19.04 -0.35 3.49
C PRO A 634 -19.90 -0.61 2.26
N VAL A 635 -20.73 0.35 1.84
CA VAL A 635 -21.57 0.18 0.64
C VAL A 635 -20.69 0.27 -0.61
N ARG A 636 -19.82 1.29 -0.68
CA ARG A 636 -18.91 1.48 -1.82
C ARG A 636 -17.87 0.38 -1.95
N GLU A 637 -17.41 -0.14 -0.82
CA GLU A 637 -16.46 -1.25 -0.77
C GLU A 637 -17.09 -2.53 -1.31
N ALA A 638 -18.29 -2.89 -0.87
CA ALA A 638 -19.00 -4.06 -1.39
C ALA A 638 -19.27 -3.94 -2.91
N GLU A 639 -19.67 -2.76 -3.39
CA GLU A 639 -19.80 -2.52 -4.83
C GLU A 639 -18.47 -2.62 -5.59
N HIS A 640 -17.37 -2.14 -4.98
CA HIS A 640 -16.03 -2.27 -5.56
C HIS A 640 -15.66 -3.73 -5.75
N ASN A 641 -15.88 -4.56 -4.74
CA ASN A 641 -15.61 -5.99 -4.80
C ASN A 641 -16.40 -6.69 -5.91
N ILE A 642 -17.71 -6.42 -6.02
CA ILE A 642 -18.55 -6.97 -7.10
C ILE A 642 -18.02 -6.56 -8.48
N ARG A 643 -17.71 -5.27 -8.66
CA ARG A 643 -17.15 -4.77 -9.93
C ARG A 643 -15.81 -5.40 -10.24
N THR A 644 -14.95 -5.57 -9.23
CA THR A 644 -13.63 -6.18 -9.37
C THR A 644 -13.74 -7.66 -9.75
N PHE A 645 -14.59 -8.44 -9.08
CA PHE A 645 -14.82 -9.84 -9.45
C PHE A 645 -15.33 -9.97 -10.90
N LYS A 646 -16.36 -9.20 -11.28
CA LYS A 646 -16.89 -9.23 -12.66
C LYS A 646 -15.86 -8.81 -13.70
N ARG A 647 -14.99 -7.85 -13.38
CA ARG A 647 -13.87 -7.44 -14.24
C ARG A 647 -12.85 -8.57 -14.41
N LEU A 648 -12.48 -9.24 -13.32
CA LEU A 648 -11.57 -10.38 -13.37
C LEU A 648 -12.19 -11.56 -14.12
N TRP A 649 -13.49 -11.81 -13.98
CA TRP A 649 -14.22 -12.83 -14.74
C TRP A 649 -14.13 -12.59 -16.24
N ALA A 650 -14.42 -11.36 -16.68
CA ALA A 650 -14.30 -10.98 -18.08
C ALA A 650 -12.84 -11.06 -18.59
N LYS A 651 -11.86 -10.68 -17.74
CA LYS A 651 -10.42 -10.78 -18.08
C LYS A 651 -9.99 -12.23 -18.25
N ALA A 652 -10.33 -13.11 -17.31
CA ALA A 652 -10.02 -14.53 -17.36
C ALA A 652 -10.58 -15.19 -18.63
N ALA A 653 -11.84 -14.89 -18.98
CA ALA A 653 -12.45 -15.43 -20.20
C ALA A 653 -11.71 -15.00 -21.48
N ARG A 654 -11.24 -13.74 -21.56
CA ARG A 654 -10.47 -13.24 -22.70
C ARG A 654 -9.09 -13.89 -22.78
N LEU A 655 -8.42 -14.04 -21.65
CA LEU A 655 -7.12 -14.72 -21.59
C LEU A 655 -7.24 -16.20 -21.99
N ALA A 656 -8.28 -16.89 -21.51
CA ALA A 656 -8.58 -18.26 -21.91
C ALA A 656 -8.81 -18.36 -23.43
N ALA A 657 -9.61 -17.46 -24.00
CA ALA A 657 -9.83 -17.39 -25.45
C ALA A 657 -8.56 -17.05 -26.25
N ALA A 658 -7.60 -16.34 -25.63
CA ALA A 658 -6.29 -16.05 -26.20
C ALA A 658 -5.27 -17.19 -26.01
N GLY A 659 -5.69 -18.34 -25.48
CA GLY A 659 -4.85 -19.53 -25.37
C GLY A 659 -4.08 -19.66 -24.05
N LEU A 660 -4.48 -18.96 -22.98
CA LEU A 660 -3.82 -19.04 -21.67
C LEU A 660 -3.60 -20.47 -21.18
N ASP A 661 -4.58 -21.36 -21.35
CA ASP A 661 -4.48 -22.76 -20.89
C ASP A 661 -3.40 -23.57 -21.65
N GLY A 662 -3.00 -23.13 -22.84
CA GLY A 662 -1.94 -23.78 -23.62
C GLY A 662 -0.57 -23.71 -22.94
N PHE A 663 -0.27 -22.60 -22.26
CA PHE A 663 1.00 -22.40 -21.55
C PHE A 663 1.16 -23.34 -20.36
N ALA A 664 0.06 -23.68 -19.69
CA ALA A 664 0.09 -24.64 -18.58
C ALA A 664 0.49 -26.05 -19.07
N ALA A 665 0.09 -26.44 -20.28
CA ALA A 665 0.43 -27.75 -20.86
C ALA A 665 1.92 -27.89 -21.20
N THR A 666 2.60 -26.78 -21.46
CA THR A 666 4.04 -26.73 -21.80
C THR A 666 4.91 -26.20 -20.67
N HIS A 667 4.33 -25.91 -19.50
CA HIS A 667 5.01 -25.26 -18.37
C HIS A 667 5.69 -23.91 -18.75
N ASP A 668 5.13 -23.19 -19.72
CA ASP A 668 5.68 -21.92 -20.21
C ASP A 668 5.12 -20.74 -19.41
N ALA A 669 5.70 -20.55 -18.22
CA ALA A 669 5.33 -19.44 -17.35
C ALA A 669 5.60 -18.07 -17.99
N MET A 670 6.67 -17.94 -18.79
CA MET A 670 7.02 -16.67 -19.42
C MET A 670 6.01 -16.29 -20.50
N GLY A 671 5.62 -17.22 -21.37
CA GLY A 671 4.58 -16.98 -22.36
C GLY A 671 3.23 -16.61 -21.75
N ALA A 672 2.87 -17.23 -20.62
CA ALA A 672 1.67 -16.83 -19.87
C ALA A 672 1.76 -15.39 -19.35
N LEU A 673 2.89 -15.01 -18.72
CA LEU A 673 3.11 -13.66 -18.21
C LEU A 673 3.16 -12.61 -19.33
N GLU A 674 3.77 -12.94 -20.47
CA GLU A 674 3.80 -12.08 -21.67
C GLU A 674 2.40 -11.87 -22.24
N LEU A 675 1.56 -12.92 -22.29
CA LEU A 675 0.15 -12.80 -22.70
C LEU A 675 -0.62 -11.88 -21.74
N LEU A 676 -0.41 -12.02 -20.42
CA LEU A 676 -1.03 -11.16 -19.43
C LEU A 676 -0.64 -9.69 -19.63
N ALA A 677 0.66 -9.42 -19.82
CA ALA A 677 1.17 -8.07 -20.07
C ALA A 677 0.63 -7.47 -21.37
N ALA A 678 0.60 -8.25 -22.46
CA ALA A 678 0.05 -7.83 -23.74
C ALA A 678 -1.45 -7.48 -23.63
N HIS A 679 -2.23 -8.25 -22.87
CA HIS A 679 -3.64 -7.95 -22.62
C HIS A 679 -3.81 -6.66 -21.79
N GLU A 680 -2.92 -6.37 -20.83
CA GLU A 680 -2.96 -5.13 -20.05
C GLU A 680 -2.63 -3.90 -20.91
N GLN A 681 -1.60 -4.01 -21.75
CA GLN A 681 -1.25 -2.96 -22.70
C GLN A 681 -2.39 -2.68 -23.68
N ALA A 682 -2.96 -3.73 -24.28
CA ALA A 682 -4.10 -3.58 -25.20
C ALA A 682 -5.32 -2.92 -24.53
N ALA A 683 -5.57 -3.22 -23.25
CA ALA A 683 -6.63 -2.57 -22.50
C ALA A 683 -6.33 -1.08 -22.22
N ALA A 684 -5.08 -0.73 -21.93
CA ALA A 684 -4.63 0.65 -21.74
C ALA A 684 -4.75 1.46 -23.05
N ASP A 685 -4.32 0.89 -24.17
CA ASP A 685 -4.41 1.50 -25.49
C ASP A 685 -5.87 1.74 -25.91
N ALA A 686 -6.75 0.76 -25.67
CA ALA A 686 -8.18 0.90 -25.93
C ALA A 686 -8.84 1.99 -25.06
N ALA A 687 -8.43 2.10 -23.78
CA ALA A 687 -8.91 3.16 -22.89
C ALA A 687 -8.44 4.55 -23.34
N ALA A 688 -7.18 4.67 -23.78
CA ALA A 688 -6.64 5.91 -24.33
C ALA A 688 -7.36 6.33 -25.62
N ALA A 689 -7.62 5.38 -26.52
CA ALA A 689 -8.38 5.62 -27.75
C ALA A 689 -9.83 6.05 -27.46
N ALA A 690 -10.50 5.42 -26.49
CA ALA A 690 -11.86 5.81 -26.08
C ALA A 690 -11.90 7.21 -25.46
N ALA A 691 -10.92 7.57 -24.63
CA ALA A 691 -10.80 8.91 -24.07
C ALA A 691 -10.57 9.98 -25.16
N ALA A 692 -9.72 9.69 -26.15
CA ALA A 692 -9.50 10.56 -27.30
C ALA A 692 -10.76 10.71 -28.20
N ALA A 693 -11.53 9.63 -28.37
CA ALA A 693 -12.79 9.68 -29.11
C ALA A 693 -13.86 10.51 -28.37
N ALA A 694 -13.94 10.37 -27.04
CA ALA A 694 -14.86 11.14 -26.20
C ALA A 694 -14.52 12.64 -26.17
N SER A 695 -13.24 13.00 -26.06
CA SER A 695 -12.79 14.40 -26.12
C SER A 695 -13.04 15.00 -27.52
N GLY A 696 -12.78 14.24 -28.59
CA GLY A 696 -13.10 14.65 -29.95
C GLY A 696 -14.61 14.80 -30.21
N ALA A 697 -15.44 13.97 -29.60
CA ALA A 697 -16.90 14.10 -29.65
C ALA A 697 -17.37 15.34 -28.87
N ALA A 698 -16.86 15.58 -27.67
CA ALA A 698 -17.17 16.78 -26.87
C ALA A 698 -16.75 18.07 -27.60
N ALA A 699 -15.59 18.08 -28.26
CA ALA A 699 -15.13 19.22 -29.07
C ALA A 699 -16.03 19.48 -30.30
N ARG A 700 -16.52 18.43 -30.97
CA ARG A 700 -17.49 18.55 -32.07
C ARG A 700 -18.86 19.04 -31.60
N THR A 701 -19.32 18.59 -30.43
CA THR A 701 -20.58 19.07 -29.83
C THR A 701 -20.46 20.54 -29.41
N ALA A 702 -19.33 20.96 -28.83
CA ALA A 702 -19.07 22.35 -28.50
C ALA A 702 -18.98 23.26 -29.74
N ALA A 703 -18.36 22.79 -30.83
CA ALA A 703 -18.29 23.52 -32.09
C ALA A 703 -19.65 23.67 -32.81
N ASN A 704 -20.56 22.71 -32.64
CA ASN A 704 -21.92 22.82 -33.18
C ASN A 704 -22.80 23.79 -32.36
N VAL A 705 -22.60 23.89 -31.04
CA VAL A 705 -23.35 24.84 -30.19
C VAL A 705 -22.95 26.29 -30.48
N THR A 706 -21.68 26.55 -30.82
CA THR A 706 -21.19 27.88 -31.24
C THR A 706 -21.53 28.25 -32.68
N ALA A 707 -21.94 27.29 -33.52
CA ALA A 707 -22.38 27.56 -34.90
C ALA A 707 -23.89 27.84 -35.02
N THR A 708 -24.66 27.58 -33.97
CA THR A 708 -26.13 27.81 -33.90
C THR A 708 -26.55 28.98 -32.99
N ALA A 709 -25.58 29.72 -32.44
CA ALA A 709 -25.77 31.01 -31.76
C ALA A 709 -25.21 32.12 -32.65
#